data_AF-A0A6J0PD49-F1
#
_entry.id   AF-A0A6J0PD49-F1
#
_cell.length_a   1.000
_cell.length_b   1.000
_cell.length_c   1.000
_cell.angle_alpha   90.00
_cell.angle_beta   90.00
_cell.angle_gamma   90.00
#
_symmetry.space_group_name_H-M   'P 1'
#
loop_
_entity.id
_entity.type
_entity.pdbx_description
1 polymer ?
#
loop_
_entity_poly.entity_id
_entity_poly.type
_entity_poly.pdbx_seq_one_letter_code
_entity_poly.pdbx_strand_id
1 'polypeptide(L)'
;MASLPSESSGVVTIGGKGSSLSPAAVYAVSRRLSKVTIDSSALEKLSLSKKPSPLPPNLPPSNPRYLAPEESLAALAILLNKLVLSDAAIRPTLPVLIEETLNLTSSPETLDFGSPVRFLDSLSRLNGKNLDEIGLGERETGVFEGSFAASIGICAILDCCSSALVNVADAVAALSCEAARADVAAFDLPVSGDGFSIKAEMDVAGDMKVLLFGSKLVGQNDSGPFTEIPAIHGSFREAVRSLHGRIRVELNSGVKVQKVMNAGNYGKEKALATSVLPLAVSIQSMSECSLGRAKLTIESISDDDLRSKVAEVFENVCPGSDWLREQFQSITEKAASGLDYIGVFHHVYEFLVKFREVLAWEAALALFATERDDDSIEKKQTCCSTSIKPNGETAKGKKKREKKKKTSGKGTSVVRQLLKDRIMDKNETSIEDVKIVVEWAQELSFCFDPKDAGLDTLLAKVKEIIESNEVRRLPKIPKGTRDFGKEQMAIRERAFSIITGVFKMHGAVALDTPVFELRETLMGKYGEDSKLIYDLADQGGELCSLRYDLTVPLARYLAMNNISSLKRYQIAKVYRRDNPSKGRYREFYQCDFDIAGHYEPMEPDFEVIRVLTELLDQLDIGTYEIKLNHRKLLDGMLEICGVSSEKFRTVCSSIDKLDKQSFEQIKTEMVEEKGLALETAEKIGTFVKKRGPPLEILSELKKDGSQFLENSGSVLALNELEILFKALEKSKCLGKVVFDLSLARGLDYYTGVIYEAVFQGATQRGIFLNYWSTANTQEYFVFFCTNGYLAVFGPHATLKDLVQNTYSEVFLSYYIKLIL
;
A
#
# COMPACT_ATOMS: atom_id res chain seq x y z
N MET A 1 7.18 35.73 -40.68
CA MET A 1 7.95 35.75 -39.42
C MET A 1 7.10 36.44 -38.36
N ALA A 2 6.26 35.67 -37.67
CA ALA A 2 5.52 36.15 -36.50
C ALA A 2 6.14 35.45 -35.28
N SER A 3 6.62 36.25 -34.33
CA SER A 3 7.18 35.81 -33.05
C SER A 3 6.12 35.08 -32.24
N LEU A 4 6.37 33.81 -31.94
CA LEU A 4 5.60 33.02 -30.97
C LEU A 4 5.68 33.70 -29.58
N PRO A 5 4.56 33.75 -28.81
CA PRO A 5 4.58 34.30 -27.46
C PRO A 5 5.40 33.39 -26.54
N SER A 6 6.21 33.99 -25.66
CA SER A 6 6.97 33.30 -24.63
C SER A 6 6.03 32.68 -23.59
N GLU A 7 5.72 31.40 -23.73
CA GLU A 7 5.13 30.60 -22.65
C GLU A 7 6.11 30.54 -21.47
N SER A 8 5.60 30.68 -20.24
CA SER A 8 6.40 30.63 -19.02
C SER A 8 6.98 29.23 -18.82
N SER A 9 8.23 29.02 -19.26
CA SER A 9 8.94 27.75 -19.06
C SER A 9 9.05 27.45 -17.56
N GLY A 10 8.57 26.27 -17.12
CA GLY A 10 8.77 25.81 -15.74
C GLY A 10 10.26 25.73 -15.36
N VAL A 11 10.58 25.75 -14.06
CA VAL A 11 11.96 25.61 -13.57
C VAL A 11 12.04 24.37 -12.69
N VAL A 12 12.96 23.46 -13.02
CA VAL A 12 13.31 22.28 -12.22
C VAL A 12 14.58 22.60 -11.42
N THR A 13 14.46 22.57 -10.10
CA THR A 13 15.58 22.81 -9.18
C THR A 13 16.15 21.48 -8.69
N ILE A 14 17.47 21.28 -8.82
CA ILE A 14 18.18 20.06 -8.44
C ILE A 14 19.01 20.29 -7.18
N GLY A 15 18.87 19.42 -6.18
CA GLY A 15 19.73 19.39 -4.98
C GLY A 15 19.23 20.13 -3.74
N GLY A 16 18.02 20.69 -3.76
CA GLY A 16 17.43 21.38 -2.61
C GLY A 16 17.15 20.46 -1.42
N LYS A 17 17.21 21.01 -0.19
CA LYS A 17 16.84 20.26 1.03
C LYS A 17 15.36 19.84 0.97
N GLY A 18 15.11 18.54 0.90
CA GLY A 18 13.77 17.97 0.83
C GLY A 18 13.15 17.95 -0.58
N SER A 19 13.87 18.37 -1.63
CA SER A 19 13.40 18.25 -3.02
C SER A 19 13.86 16.92 -3.62
N SER A 20 12.91 16.13 -4.14
CA SER A 20 13.19 14.91 -4.90
C SER A 20 12.95 15.14 -6.39
N LEU A 21 13.88 14.69 -7.24
CA LEU A 21 13.70 14.70 -8.68
C LEU A 21 12.65 13.65 -9.07
N SER A 22 11.62 14.07 -9.80
CA SER A 22 10.52 13.21 -10.26
C SER A 22 10.69 12.80 -11.74
N PRO A 23 10.10 11.67 -12.15
CA PRO A 23 10.06 11.25 -13.56
C PRO A 23 9.45 12.31 -14.49
N ALA A 24 8.38 12.97 -14.05
CA ALA A 24 7.74 14.05 -14.80
C ALA A 24 8.66 15.27 -14.98
N ALA A 25 9.45 15.62 -13.97
CA ALA A 25 10.45 16.69 -14.09
C ALA A 25 11.56 16.31 -15.09
N VAL A 26 12.02 15.05 -15.06
CA VAL A 26 13.01 14.55 -16.05
C VAL A 26 12.44 14.58 -17.46
N TYR A 27 11.16 14.19 -17.65
CA TYR A 27 10.48 14.28 -18.93
C TYR A 27 10.34 15.74 -19.42
N ALA A 28 9.95 16.66 -18.54
CA ALA A 28 9.85 18.07 -18.89
C ALA A 28 11.21 18.65 -19.33
N VAL A 29 12.31 18.24 -18.68
CA VAL A 29 13.67 18.62 -19.07
C VAL A 29 14.07 17.97 -20.40
N SER A 30 13.78 16.68 -20.60
CA SER A 30 14.12 15.96 -21.84
C SER A 30 13.41 16.52 -23.07
N ARG A 31 12.22 17.12 -22.87
CA ARG A 31 11.43 17.81 -23.89
C ARG A 31 11.67 19.32 -23.95
N ARG A 32 12.57 19.88 -23.14
CA ARG A 32 12.84 21.32 -22.99
C ARG A 32 11.61 22.16 -22.61
N LEU A 33 10.63 21.56 -21.93
CA LEU A 33 9.46 22.24 -21.37
C LEU A 33 9.81 23.01 -20.09
N SER A 34 10.95 22.68 -19.47
CA SER A 34 11.43 23.34 -18.26
C SER A 34 12.93 23.60 -18.31
N LYS A 35 13.34 24.72 -17.72
CA LYS A 35 14.75 25.06 -17.48
C LYS A 35 15.23 24.33 -16.23
N VAL A 36 16.53 24.10 -16.15
CA VAL A 36 17.18 23.44 -15.01
C VAL A 36 18.01 24.42 -14.23
N THR A 37 17.95 24.34 -12.90
CA THR A 37 18.78 25.14 -12.00
C THR A 37 19.33 24.29 -10.86
N ILE A 38 20.59 24.50 -10.48
CA ILE A 38 21.15 23.87 -9.27
C ILE A 38 20.78 24.70 -8.04
N ASP A 39 20.34 24.04 -6.98
CA ASP A 39 20.05 24.71 -5.71
C ASP A 39 21.33 25.31 -5.09
N SER A 40 21.24 26.55 -4.60
CA SER A 40 22.36 27.25 -3.97
C SER A 40 23.01 26.46 -2.83
N SER A 41 22.23 25.76 -2.01
CA SER A 41 22.74 24.98 -0.88
C SER A 41 23.42 23.68 -1.31
N ALA A 42 23.08 23.16 -2.49
CA ALA A 42 23.78 22.04 -3.11
C ALA A 42 25.12 22.49 -3.71
N LEU A 43 25.14 23.66 -4.37
CA LEU A 43 26.35 24.23 -4.96
C LEU A 43 27.42 24.51 -3.88
N GLU A 44 27.02 24.99 -2.70
CA GLU A 44 27.92 25.22 -1.55
C GLU A 44 28.57 23.95 -0.99
N LYS A 45 27.97 22.77 -1.20
CA LYS A 45 28.52 21.48 -0.75
C LYS A 45 29.57 20.90 -1.71
N LEU A 46 29.63 21.40 -2.95
CA LEU A 46 30.63 20.95 -3.93
C LEU A 46 32.04 21.44 -3.54
N SER A 47 33.06 20.71 -3.99
CA SER A 47 34.44 20.97 -3.55
C SER A 47 34.99 22.33 -4.03
N LEU A 48 35.79 22.98 -3.18
CA LEU A 48 36.47 24.24 -3.49
C LEU A 48 37.74 24.07 -4.37
N SER A 49 38.10 22.84 -4.75
CA SER A 49 39.32 22.56 -5.52
C SER A 49 39.10 22.82 -7.01
N LYS A 50 39.95 23.69 -7.59
CA LYS A 50 39.85 24.13 -9.00
C LYS A 50 40.81 23.43 -9.99
N LYS A 51 41.77 22.61 -9.54
CA LYS A 51 42.76 22.04 -10.47
C LYS A 51 42.24 20.76 -11.15
N PRO A 52 42.16 20.71 -12.50
CA PRO A 52 41.86 19.48 -13.23
C PRO A 52 42.98 18.46 -13.04
N SER A 53 42.62 17.18 -12.97
CA SER A 53 43.59 16.07 -13.02
C SER A 53 43.82 15.70 -14.50
N PRO A 54 45.02 15.27 -14.91
CA PRO A 54 45.25 14.80 -16.28
C PRO A 54 44.37 13.58 -16.59
N LEU A 55 43.85 13.50 -17.81
CA LEU A 55 43.13 12.32 -18.29
C LEU A 55 44.02 11.07 -18.22
N PRO A 56 43.49 9.90 -17.84
CA PRO A 56 44.26 8.65 -17.87
C PRO A 56 44.74 8.35 -19.31
N PRO A 57 46.00 7.95 -19.52
CA PRO A 57 46.60 7.89 -20.85
C PRO A 57 46.12 6.75 -21.74
N ASN A 58 45.34 5.79 -21.25
CA ASN A 58 44.80 4.69 -22.07
C ASN A 58 43.51 4.12 -21.46
N LEU A 59 42.40 4.20 -22.18
CA LEU A 59 41.14 3.50 -21.89
C LEU A 59 40.80 2.58 -23.08
N PRO A 60 40.24 1.39 -22.84
CA PRO A 60 39.93 0.43 -23.90
C PRO A 60 38.86 1.00 -24.85
N PRO A 61 38.88 0.62 -26.14
CA PRO A 61 37.87 1.07 -27.09
C PRO A 61 36.49 0.58 -26.65
N SER A 62 35.57 1.52 -26.37
CA SER A 62 34.15 1.22 -26.21
C SER A 62 33.40 1.55 -27.51
N ASN A 63 32.37 0.76 -27.82
CA ASN A 63 31.47 1.06 -28.94
C ASN A 63 30.67 2.34 -28.61
N PRO A 64 30.47 3.24 -29.59
CA PRO A 64 29.67 4.45 -29.37
C PRO A 64 28.24 4.06 -28.95
N ARG A 65 27.71 4.76 -27.94
CA ARG A 65 26.31 4.61 -27.50
C ARG A 65 25.61 5.95 -27.67
N TYR A 66 25.20 6.23 -28.90
CA TYR A 66 24.41 7.41 -29.20
C TYR A 66 22.99 7.23 -28.66
N LEU A 67 22.58 8.14 -27.78
CA LEU A 67 21.21 8.27 -27.32
C LEU A 67 20.43 9.18 -28.26
N ALA A 68 19.11 9.02 -28.33
CA ALA A 68 18.26 10.02 -28.97
C ALA A 68 18.43 11.40 -28.27
N PRO A 69 18.14 12.52 -28.94
CA PRO A 69 18.16 13.86 -28.36
C PRO A 69 17.51 13.98 -26.97
N GLU A 70 16.28 13.51 -26.83
CA GLU A 70 15.53 13.53 -25.56
C GLU A 70 16.16 12.64 -24.49
N GLU A 71 16.65 11.46 -24.88
CA GLU A 71 17.31 10.53 -23.97
C GLU A 71 18.64 11.09 -23.47
N SER A 72 19.36 11.80 -24.32
CA SER A 72 20.60 12.53 -23.97
C SER A 72 20.33 13.58 -22.91
N LEU A 73 19.26 14.38 -23.07
CA LEU A 73 18.86 15.41 -22.10
C LEU A 73 18.36 14.80 -20.79
N ALA A 74 17.59 13.71 -20.83
CA ALA A 74 17.18 12.99 -19.64
C ALA A 74 18.40 12.45 -18.88
N ALA A 75 19.34 11.81 -19.59
CA ALA A 75 20.57 11.28 -19.01
C ALA A 75 21.42 12.38 -18.36
N LEU A 76 21.52 13.56 -18.98
CA LEU A 76 22.18 14.73 -18.39
C LEU A 76 21.51 15.17 -17.09
N ALA A 77 20.17 15.26 -17.06
CA ALA A 77 19.44 15.62 -15.85
C ALA A 77 19.69 14.63 -14.71
N ILE A 78 19.74 13.33 -15.02
CA ILE A 78 20.07 12.28 -14.04
C ILE A 78 21.50 12.44 -13.54
N LEU A 79 22.47 12.58 -14.46
CA LEU A 79 23.88 12.70 -14.10
C LEU A 79 24.12 13.93 -13.23
N LEU A 80 23.49 15.06 -13.54
CA LEU A 80 23.53 16.28 -12.73
C LEU A 80 23.03 16.01 -11.31
N ASN A 81 21.87 15.38 -11.17
CA ASN A 81 21.32 15.01 -9.86
C ASN A 81 22.26 14.07 -9.10
N LYS A 82 22.88 13.09 -9.77
CA LYS A 82 23.84 12.16 -9.13
C LYS A 82 25.12 12.82 -8.67
N LEU A 83 25.64 13.77 -9.45
CA LEU A 83 26.82 14.54 -9.08
C LEU A 83 26.56 15.42 -7.86
N VAL A 84 25.36 16.01 -7.77
CA VAL A 84 24.94 16.86 -6.65
C VAL A 84 24.64 16.06 -5.37
N LEU A 85 24.04 14.87 -5.51
CA LEU A 85 23.73 13.99 -4.37
C LEU A 85 24.92 13.18 -3.86
N SER A 86 26.06 13.19 -4.55
CA SER A 86 27.22 12.41 -4.15
C SER A 86 27.90 13.01 -2.92
N ASP A 87 28.23 12.16 -1.94
CA ASP A 87 29.11 12.54 -0.81
C ASP A 87 30.58 12.71 -1.23
N ALA A 88 30.91 12.48 -2.51
CA ALA A 88 32.23 12.69 -3.05
C ALA A 88 32.52 14.19 -3.20
N ALA A 89 33.78 14.60 -2.97
CA ALA A 89 34.24 15.97 -3.24
C ALA A 89 34.30 16.25 -4.76
N ILE A 90 33.15 16.40 -5.39
CA ILE A 90 32.93 16.70 -6.82
C ILE A 90 33.24 18.18 -7.09
N ARG A 91 33.83 18.52 -8.24
CA ARG A 91 34.10 19.92 -8.60
C ARG A 91 32.82 20.54 -9.20
N PRO A 92 32.58 21.85 -9.00
CA PRO A 92 31.41 22.52 -9.57
C PRO A 92 31.45 22.65 -11.10
N THR A 93 32.64 22.52 -11.72
CA THR A 93 32.83 22.72 -13.16
C THR A 93 31.91 21.84 -14.01
N LEU A 94 31.83 20.54 -13.71
CA LEU A 94 31.03 19.59 -14.49
C LEU A 94 29.52 19.75 -14.25
N PRO A 95 29.01 19.82 -12.99
CA PRO A 95 27.60 20.12 -12.74
C PRO A 95 27.10 21.40 -13.39
N VAL A 96 27.85 22.52 -13.26
CA VAL A 96 27.48 23.81 -13.86
C VAL A 96 27.47 23.72 -15.38
N LEU A 97 28.44 23.03 -15.98
CA LEU A 97 28.46 22.83 -17.43
C LEU A 97 27.26 22.00 -17.91
N ILE A 98 26.85 20.97 -17.15
CA ILE A 98 25.66 20.18 -17.49
C ILE A 98 24.40 21.05 -17.38
N GLU A 99 24.28 21.89 -16.35
CA GLU A 99 23.19 22.86 -16.22
C GLU A 99 23.15 23.83 -17.41
N GLU A 100 24.29 24.40 -17.82
CA GLU A 100 24.41 25.25 -19.01
C GLU A 100 23.92 24.51 -20.26
N THR A 101 24.36 23.26 -20.45
CA THR A 101 24.00 22.42 -21.60
C THR A 101 22.50 22.14 -21.66
N LEU A 102 21.89 21.79 -20.54
CA LEU A 102 20.45 21.52 -20.43
C LEU A 102 19.62 22.75 -20.80
N ASN A 103 20.16 23.96 -20.59
CA ASN A 103 19.50 25.22 -20.87
C ASN A 103 19.82 25.84 -22.25
N LEU A 104 20.67 25.20 -23.08
CA LEU A 104 20.98 25.68 -24.43
C LEU A 104 19.74 25.69 -25.34
N THR A 105 19.62 26.68 -26.22
CA THR A 105 18.49 26.80 -27.17
C THR A 105 18.78 26.23 -28.55
N SER A 106 20.01 25.77 -28.82
CA SER A 106 20.43 25.20 -30.11
C SER A 106 19.97 23.75 -30.32
N SER A 107 19.89 23.34 -31.60
CA SER A 107 19.48 22.01 -32.05
C SER A 107 20.21 20.88 -31.31
N PRO A 108 19.56 19.73 -31.06
CA PRO A 108 20.16 18.68 -30.26
C PRO A 108 21.23 17.91 -31.06
N GLU A 109 22.49 18.03 -30.67
CA GLU A 109 23.46 16.98 -31.00
C GLU A 109 23.33 15.85 -29.98
N THR A 110 23.51 14.61 -30.43
CA THR A 110 23.46 13.42 -29.59
C THR A 110 24.70 13.35 -28.70
N LEU A 111 24.51 12.94 -27.44
CA LEU A 111 25.61 12.72 -26.50
C LEU A 111 26.04 11.26 -26.51
N ASP A 112 27.36 11.00 -26.55
CA ASP A 112 27.90 9.65 -26.44
C ASP A 112 28.19 9.30 -24.97
N PHE A 113 27.31 8.52 -24.36
CA PHE A 113 27.48 7.99 -23.00
C PHE A 113 28.32 6.70 -22.94
N GLY A 114 28.94 6.29 -24.04
CA GLY A 114 29.71 5.05 -24.14
C GLY A 114 31.03 5.04 -23.37
N SER A 115 31.57 6.21 -23.01
CA SER A 115 32.67 6.34 -22.04
C SER A 115 32.73 7.76 -21.47
N PRO A 116 33.36 7.97 -20.30
CA PRO A 116 33.53 9.31 -19.73
C PRO A 116 34.23 10.30 -20.67
N VAL A 117 35.22 9.82 -21.44
CA VAL A 117 35.99 10.66 -22.37
C VAL A 117 35.15 11.09 -23.56
N ARG A 118 34.39 10.16 -24.17
CA ARG A 118 33.50 10.49 -25.29
C ARG A 118 32.34 11.38 -24.86
N PHE A 119 31.80 11.15 -23.67
CA PHE A 119 30.79 12.03 -23.08
C PHE A 119 31.32 13.45 -22.94
N LEU A 120 32.54 13.62 -22.38
CA LEU A 120 33.17 14.93 -22.29
C LEU A 120 33.40 15.56 -23.66
N ASP A 121 33.87 14.80 -24.66
CA ASP A 121 34.09 15.32 -25.99
C ASP A 121 32.80 15.88 -26.61
N SER A 122 31.70 15.12 -26.51
CA SER A 122 30.38 15.57 -26.95
C SER A 122 29.91 16.82 -26.17
N LEU A 123 30.10 16.84 -24.85
CA LEU A 123 29.71 17.97 -23.99
C LEU A 123 30.54 19.23 -24.28
N SER A 124 31.84 19.06 -24.52
CA SER A 124 32.79 20.14 -24.83
C SER A 124 32.46 20.81 -26.14
N ARG A 125 32.17 20.01 -27.18
CA ARG A 125 31.71 20.48 -28.49
C ARG A 125 30.43 21.30 -28.40
N LEU A 126 29.42 20.80 -27.68
CA LEU A 126 28.12 21.46 -27.54
C LEU A 126 28.20 22.83 -26.86
N ASN A 127 29.16 23.02 -25.95
CA ASN A 127 29.34 24.27 -25.21
C ASN A 127 30.47 25.16 -25.79
N GLY A 128 31.15 24.72 -26.86
CA GLY A 128 32.29 25.44 -27.44
C GLY A 128 33.48 25.61 -26.49
N LYS A 129 33.68 24.69 -25.54
CA LYS A 129 34.80 24.70 -24.58
C LYS A 129 35.90 23.72 -25.00
N ASN A 130 37.12 23.86 -24.48
CA ASN A 130 38.19 22.90 -24.70
C ASN A 130 38.16 21.75 -23.67
N LEU A 131 38.47 20.53 -24.09
CA LEU A 131 38.47 19.34 -23.23
C LEU A 131 39.39 19.50 -22.00
N ASP A 132 40.54 20.14 -22.20
CA ASP A 132 41.55 20.42 -21.16
C ASP A 132 41.09 21.42 -20.10
N GLU A 133 40.10 22.26 -20.41
CA GLU A 133 39.52 23.24 -19.47
C GLU A 133 38.52 22.59 -18.51
N ILE A 134 37.84 21.53 -18.95
CA ILE A 134 36.86 20.79 -18.16
C ILE A 134 37.60 19.77 -17.28
N GLY A 135 38.29 18.83 -17.95
CA GLY A 135 38.92 17.65 -17.34
C GLY A 135 37.94 16.74 -16.59
N LEU A 136 38.29 15.48 -16.36
CA LEU A 136 37.54 14.57 -15.49
C LEU A 136 38.46 14.04 -14.39
N GLY A 137 38.11 14.27 -13.13
CA GLY A 137 38.80 13.66 -12.00
C GLY A 137 38.29 12.23 -11.73
N GLU A 138 39.08 11.42 -11.03
CA GLU A 138 38.72 10.02 -10.68
C GLU A 138 37.34 9.89 -10.00
N ARG A 139 36.97 10.87 -9.16
CA ARG A 139 35.67 10.87 -8.47
C ARG A 139 34.49 11.15 -9.40
N GLU A 140 34.65 12.10 -10.34
CA GLU A 140 33.61 12.42 -11.33
C GLU A 140 33.42 11.25 -12.30
N THR A 141 34.52 10.62 -12.72
CA THR A 141 34.50 9.38 -13.51
C THR A 141 33.76 8.26 -12.77
N GLY A 142 34.07 8.06 -11.49
CA GLY A 142 33.38 7.05 -10.68
C GLY A 142 31.88 7.32 -10.49
N VAL A 143 31.47 8.59 -10.38
CA VAL A 143 30.04 8.95 -10.35
C VAL A 143 29.40 8.73 -11.72
N PHE A 144 30.05 9.12 -12.81
CA PHE A 144 29.56 8.88 -14.17
C PHE A 144 29.30 7.40 -14.42
N GLU A 145 30.30 6.55 -14.19
CA GLU A 145 30.21 5.10 -14.39
C GLU A 145 29.20 4.44 -13.43
N GLY A 146 29.14 4.87 -12.17
CA GLY A 146 28.24 4.32 -11.16
C GLY A 146 26.79 4.86 -11.21
N SER A 147 26.55 5.92 -11.98
CA SER A 147 25.24 6.58 -12.08
C SER A 147 24.24 5.82 -12.93
N PHE A 148 24.70 5.11 -13.96
CA PHE A 148 23.84 4.52 -15.01
C PHE A 148 22.83 5.54 -15.58
N ALA A 149 23.28 6.80 -15.75
CA ALA A 149 22.42 7.93 -16.06
C ALA A 149 21.61 7.75 -17.36
N ALA A 150 22.18 7.13 -18.39
CA ALA A 150 21.49 6.82 -19.64
C ALA A 150 20.30 5.89 -19.43
N SER A 151 20.51 4.74 -18.78
CA SER A 151 19.44 3.76 -18.50
C SER A 151 18.34 4.35 -17.63
N ILE A 152 18.70 5.04 -16.55
CA ILE A 152 17.73 5.67 -15.65
C ILE A 152 16.96 6.79 -16.37
N GLY A 153 17.64 7.57 -17.22
CA GLY A 153 17.02 8.62 -18.02
C GLY A 153 15.94 8.10 -18.97
N ILE A 154 16.25 7.07 -19.76
CA ILE A 154 15.27 6.41 -20.64
C ILE A 154 14.10 5.85 -19.84
N CYS A 155 14.38 5.16 -18.72
CA CYS A 155 13.32 4.59 -17.90
C CYS A 155 12.47 5.66 -17.19
N ALA A 156 13.02 6.84 -16.89
CA ALA A 156 12.25 7.96 -16.34
C ALA A 156 11.28 8.57 -17.38
N ILE A 157 11.71 8.66 -18.64
CA ILE A 157 10.82 9.01 -19.76
C ILE A 157 9.72 7.95 -19.88
N LEU A 158 10.10 6.67 -19.87
CA LEU A 158 9.17 5.54 -19.98
C LEU A 158 8.13 5.54 -18.85
N ASP A 159 8.57 5.79 -17.61
CA ASP A 159 7.70 5.88 -16.44
C ASP A 159 6.70 7.04 -16.56
N CYS A 160 7.16 8.24 -16.95
CA CYS A 160 6.29 9.39 -17.15
C CYS A 160 5.23 9.13 -18.24
N CYS A 161 5.65 8.63 -19.40
CA CYS A 161 4.75 8.34 -20.51
C CYS A 161 3.76 7.22 -20.17
N SER A 162 4.22 6.11 -19.59
CA SER A 162 3.35 4.98 -19.28
C SER A 162 2.36 5.30 -18.16
N SER A 163 2.78 6.08 -17.15
CA SER A 163 1.90 6.60 -16.09
C SER A 163 0.76 7.47 -16.63
N ALA A 164 1.04 8.32 -17.61
CA ALA A 164 0.00 9.14 -18.25
C ALA A 164 -1.00 8.27 -19.05
N LEU A 165 -0.50 7.24 -19.74
CA LEU A 165 -1.34 6.38 -20.59
C LEU A 165 -2.27 5.43 -19.81
N VAL A 166 -2.05 5.18 -18.52
CA VAL A 166 -2.93 4.33 -17.70
C VAL A 166 -4.39 4.82 -17.76
N ASN A 167 -4.63 6.07 -17.36
CA ASN A 167 -5.98 6.61 -17.29
C ASN A 167 -6.57 6.88 -18.69
N VAL A 168 -5.70 7.19 -19.67
CA VAL A 168 -6.10 7.33 -21.08
C VAL A 168 -6.63 6.01 -21.61
N ALA A 169 -5.90 4.91 -21.39
CA ALA A 169 -6.29 3.59 -21.87
C ALA A 169 -7.65 3.14 -21.30
N ASP A 170 -7.88 3.37 -20.00
CA ASP A 170 -9.18 3.06 -19.37
C ASP A 170 -10.32 3.91 -19.93
N ALA A 171 -10.09 5.21 -20.13
CA ALA A 171 -11.07 6.12 -20.71
C ALA A 171 -11.40 5.76 -22.17
N VAL A 172 -10.39 5.42 -22.97
CA VAL A 172 -10.53 4.97 -24.36
C VAL A 172 -11.28 3.64 -24.43
N ALA A 173 -10.92 2.66 -23.60
CA ALA A 173 -11.64 1.39 -23.53
C ALA A 173 -13.12 1.58 -23.16
N ALA A 174 -13.44 2.51 -22.25
CA ALA A 174 -14.82 2.84 -21.92
C ALA A 174 -15.58 3.45 -23.12
N LEU A 175 -14.95 4.30 -23.93
CA LEU A 175 -15.54 4.81 -25.16
C LEU A 175 -15.82 3.68 -26.17
N SER A 176 -14.87 2.76 -26.34
CA SER A 176 -15.02 1.59 -27.21
C SER A 176 -16.13 0.65 -26.74
N CYS A 177 -16.27 0.45 -25.42
CA CYS A 177 -17.38 -0.32 -24.85
C CYS A 177 -18.74 0.25 -25.29
N GLU A 178 -18.89 1.57 -25.28
CA GLU A 178 -20.14 2.21 -25.74
C GLU A 178 -20.34 2.08 -27.24
N ALA A 179 -19.28 2.34 -28.03
CA ALA A 179 -19.35 2.31 -29.49
C ALA A 179 -19.70 0.91 -29.99
N ALA A 180 -19.02 -0.13 -29.49
CA ALA A 180 -19.26 -1.52 -29.85
C ALA A 180 -20.45 -2.17 -29.11
N ARG A 181 -21.07 -1.46 -28.16
CA ARG A 181 -22.21 -1.93 -27.35
C ARG A 181 -21.89 -3.17 -26.51
N ALA A 182 -20.67 -3.22 -26.02
CA ALA A 182 -20.09 -4.36 -25.32
C ALA A 182 -20.84 -4.70 -24.02
N ASP A 183 -20.80 -5.97 -23.63
CA ASP A 183 -21.24 -6.40 -22.31
C ASP A 183 -20.36 -5.83 -21.19
N VAL A 184 -20.98 -5.49 -20.07
CA VAL A 184 -20.36 -4.83 -18.92
C VAL A 184 -20.32 -5.72 -17.68
N ALA A 185 -20.83 -6.96 -17.77
CA ALA A 185 -20.81 -7.92 -16.67
C ALA A 185 -19.39 -8.20 -16.16
N ALA A 186 -18.37 -8.09 -17.01
CA ALA A 186 -16.96 -8.22 -16.62
C ALA A 186 -16.52 -7.19 -15.55
N PHE A 187 -17.22 -6.07 -15.41
CA PHE A 187 -16.93 -5.04 -14.40
C PHE A 187 -17.65 -5.31 -13.07
N ASP A 188 -18.52 -6.32 -12.99
CA ASP A 188 -19.23 -6.75 -11.77
C ASP A 188 -18.40 -7.65 -10.85
N LEU A 189 -17.16 -7.24 -10.59
CA LEU A 189 -16.29 -7.95 -9.65
C LEU A 189 -16.76 -7.75 -8.19
N PRO A 190 -16.89 -8.83 -7.40
CA PRO A 190 -17.30 -8.73 -6.00
C PRO A 190 -16.23 -8.02 -5.18
N VAL A 191 -16.64 -7.08 -4.33
CA VAL A 191 -15.74 -6.47 -3.33
C VAL A 191 -15.46 -7.50 -2.24
N SER A 192 -14.50 -8.39 -2.47
CA SER A 192 -14.15 -9.42 -1.50
C SER A 192 -13.41 -8.75 -0.33
N GLY A 193 -14.15 -8.49 0.76
CA GLY A 193 -13.60 -7.90 1.99
C GLY A 193 -12.69 -8.84 2.80
N ASP A 194 -12.29 -9.96 2.19
CA ASP A 194 -11.37 -10.98 2.69
C ASP A 194 -9.92 -10.76 2.24
N GLY A 195 -9.69 -9.95 1.20
CA GLY A 195 -8.35 -9.63 0.68
C GLY A 195 -7.79 -10.63 -0.34
N PHE A 196 -8.60 -11.52 -0.92
CA PHE A 196 -8.17 -12.49 -1.95
C PHE A 196 -8.37 -12.02 -3.41
N SER A 197 -8.62 -10.73 -3.62
CA SER A 197 -8.87 -10.15 -4.94
C SER A 197 -7.66 -9.35 -5.43
N ILE A 198 -7.42 -9.39 -6.75
CA ILE A 198 -6.33 -8.61 -7.39
C ILE A 198 -6.76 -7.14 -7.40
N LYS A 199 -6.11 -6.34 -6.56
CA LYS A 199 -6.49 -4.93 -6.33
C LYS A 199 -6.54 -4.13 -7.62
N ALA A 200 -5.57 -4.30 -8.52
CA ALA A 200 -5.53 -3.53 -9.76
C ALA A 200 -6.71 -3.83 -10.69
N GLU A 201 -7.12 -5.09 -10.81
CA GLU A 201 -8.30 -5.48 -11.59
C GLU A 201 -9.59 -4.90 -11.00
N MET A 202 -9.72 -4.93 -9.67
CA MET A 202 -10.86 -4.32 -8.98
C MET A 202 -10.91 -2.81 -9.18
N ASP A 203 -9.76 -2.14 -9.11
CA ASP A 203 -9.66 -0.70 -9.33
C ASP A 203 -10.10 -0.36 -10.77
N VAL A 204 -9.63 -1.11 -11.78
CA VAL A 204 -10.06 -0.95 -13.19
C VAL A 204 -11.57 -1.18 -13.34
N ALA A 205 -12.09 -2.31 -12.85
CA ALA A 205 -13.52 -2.63 -12.94
C ALA A 205 -14.38 -1.55 -12.26
N GLY A 206 -13.92 -1.03 -11.12
CA GLY A 206 -14.54 0.08 -10.43
C GLY A 206 -14.54 1.38 -11.23
N ASP A 207 -13.42 1.71 -11.89
CA ASP A 207 -13.28 2.92 -12.72
C ASP A 207 -14.15 2.81 -13.99
N MET A 208 -14.17 1.65 -14.64
CA MET A 208 -15.02 1.38 -15.81
C MET A 208 -16.51 1.54 -15.49
N LYS A 209 -16.96 1.08 -14.32
CA LYS A 209 -18.33 1.28 -13.84
C LYS A 209 -18.70 2.75 -13.69
N VAL A 210 -17.77 3.56 -13.18
CA VAL A 210 -17.98 5.00 -13.00
C VAL A 210 -18.06 5.68 -14.37
N LEU A 211 -17.14 5.36 -15.29
CA LEU A 211 -17.10 5.94 -16.63
C LEU A 211 -18.38 5.63 -17.44
N LEU A 212 -18.82 4.36 -17.41
CA LEU A 212 -19.99 3.85 -18.15
C LEU A 212 -21.32 4.12 -17.44
N PHE A 213 -21.32 4.75 -16.27
CA PHE A 213 -22.51 4.92 -15.45
C PHE A 213 -23.62 5.66 -16.19
N GLY A 214 -24.81 5.04 -16.25
CA GLY A 214 -25.99 5.60 -16.92
C GLY A 214 -26.05 5.38 -18.43
N SER A 215 -25.05 4.69 -19.02
CA SER A 215 -25.07 4.34 -20.43
C SER A 215 -26.18 3.34 -20.74
N LYS A 216 -26.90 3.57 -21.84
CA LYS A 216 -27.85 2.62 -22.45
C LYS A 216 -27.33 2.00 -23.74
N LEU A 217 -26.09 2.33 -24.11
CA LEU A 217 -25.44 1.84 -25.33
C LEU A 217 -24.78 0.48 -25.09
N VAL A 218 -24.34 0.20 -23.87
CA VAL A 218 -23.69 -1.04 -23.46
C VAL A 218 -24.69 -2.18 -23.13
N GLY A 219 -24.18 -3.42 -23.03
CA GLY A 219 -24.93 -4.61 -22.59
C GLY A 219 -25.69 -5.35 -23.70
N GLN A 220 -25.26 -5.23 -24.96
CA GLN A 220 -25.95 -5.82 -26.11
C GLN A 220 -25.14 -6.91 -26.83
N ASN A 221 -23.81 -6.79 -26.85
CA ASN A 221 -22.91 -7.69 -27.55
C ASN A 221 -21.89 -8.32 -26.60
N ASP A 222 -21.85 -9.65 -26.53
CA ASP A 222 -20.78 -10.37 -25.84
C ASP A 222 -19.56 -10.47 -26.76
N SER A 223 -18.38 -10.07 -26.28
CA SER A 223 -17.14 -10.15 -27.06
C SER A 223 -15.88 -10.15 -26.19
N GLY A 224 -14.94 -11.04 -26.53
CA GLY A 224 -13.75 -11.37 -25.72
C GLY A 224 -12.85 -10.18 -25.32
N PRO A 225 -12.42 -9.30 -26.24
CA PRO A 225 -11.51 -8.20 -25.91
C PRO A 225 -12.05 -7.22 -24.84
N PHE A 226 -13.37 -7.13 -24.67
CA PHE A 226 -13.98 -6.26 -23.65
C PHE A 226 -14.07 -6.92 -22.28
N THR A 227 -14.21 -8.26 -22.22
CA THR A 227 -14.27 -8.98 -20.94
C THR A 227 -12.90 -9.10 -20.28
N GLU A 228 -11.82 -9.00 -21.07
CA GLU A 228 -10.44 -9.03 -20.61
C GLU A 228 -9.94 -7.69 -20.03
N ILE A 229 -10.69 -6.59 -20.19
CA ILE A 229 -10.27 -5.24 -19.75
C ILE A 229 -9.76 -5.22 -18.30
N PRO A 230 -10.48 -5.74 -17.28
CA PRO A 230 -10.01 -5.68 -15.89
C PRO A 230 -8.64 -6.33 -15.69
N ALA A 231 -8.42 -7.51 -16.28
CA ALA A 231 -7.19 -8.29 -16.13
C ALA A 231 -6.01 -7.63 -16.88
N ILE A 232 -6.22 -7.27 -18.15
CA ILE A 232 -5.14 -6.74 -19.00
C ILE A 232 -4.74 -5.32 -18.55
N HIS A 233 -5.71 -4.44 -18.30
CA HIS A 233 -5.43 -3.09 -17.79
C HIS A 233 -4.91 -3.13 -16.35
N GLY A 234 -5.38 -4.09 -15.54
CA GLY A 234 -4.88 -4.32 -14.18
C GLY A 234 -3.39 -4.68 -14.18
N SER A 235 -2.98 -5.61 -15.05
CA SER A 235 -1.57 -5.99 -15.26
C SER A 235 -0.71 -4.81 -15.71
N PHE A 236 -1.20 -3.99 -16.64
CA PHE A 236 -0.51 -2.77 -17.07
C PHE A 236 -0.33 -1.77 -15.92
N ARG A 237 -1.37 -1.51 -15.12
CA ARG A 237 -1.30 -0.64 -13.93
C ARG A 237 -0.27 -1.13 -12.92
N GLU A 238 -0.14 -2.44 -12.72
CA GLU A 238 0.85 -3.03 -11.81
C GLU A 238 2.28 -2.89 -12.34
N ALA A 239 2.49 -3.17 -13.63
CA ALA A 239 3.80 -3.01 -14.26
C ALA A 239 4.28 -1.55 -14.21
N VAL A 240 3.40 -0.59 -14.51
CA VAL A 240 3.69 0.85 -14.40
C VAL A 240 4.00 1.24 -12.96
N ARG A 241 3.21 0.79 -11.98
CA ARG A 241 3.45 1.10 -10.55
C ARG A 241 4.78 0.54 -10.06
N SER A 242 5.15 -0.66 -10.49
CA SER A 242 6.43 -1.31 -10.17
C SER A 242 7.60 -0.50 -10.73
N LEU A 243 7.53 -0.11 -12.01
CA LEU A 243 8.54 0.75 -12.62
C LEU A 243 8.63 2.09 -11.89
N HIS A 244 7.50 2.74 -11.62
CA HIS A 244 7.43 4.03 -10.95
C HIS A 244 8.09 4.03 -9.56
N GLY A 245 7.80 3.00 -8.75
CA GLY A 245 8.43 2.82 -7.45
C GLY A 245 9.94 2.67 -7.56
N ARG A 246 10.41 1.89 -8.55
CA ARG A 246 11.85 1.68 -8.77
C ARG A 246 12.55 2.95 -9.25
N ILE A 247 12.00 3.64 -10.25
CA ILE A 247 12.61 4.84 -10.83
C ILE A 247 12.66 5.97 -9.82
N ARG A 248 11.62 6.18 -9.01
CA ARG A 248 11.65 7.23 -7.96
C ARG A 248 12.83 7.08 -7.01
N VAL A 249 13.13 5.85 -6.60
CA VAL A 249 14.29 5.52 -5.75
C VAL A 249 15.60 5.72 -6.53
N GLU A 250 15.69 5.18 -7.74
CA GLU A 250 16.90 5.27 -8.58
C GLU A 250 17.19 6.69 -9.04
N LEU A 251 16.22 7.60 -9.12
CA LEU A 251 16.45 9.02 -9.40
C LEU A 251 17.18 9.69 -8.23
N ASN A 252 16.79 9.38 -6.99
CA ASN A 252 17.19 10.11 -5.80
C ASN A 252 18.23 9.39 -4.91
N SER A 253 18.68 8.20 -5.30
CA SER A 253 19.74 7.46 -4.60
C SER A 253 21.14 8.08 -4.82
N GLY A 254 21.97 8.14 -3.79
CA GLY A 254 23.38 8.57 -3.95
C GLY A 254 24.24 7.51 -4.65
N VAL A 255 25.30 7.94 -5.35
CA VAL A 255 26.29 7.04 -5.95
C VAL A 255 27.46 6.83 -4.97
N LYS A 256 27.69 5.57 -4.56
CA LYS A 256 28.86 5.20 -3.75
C LYS A 256 30.07 5.00 -4.67
N VAL A 257 31.01 5.95 -4.66
CA VAL A 257 32.25 5.88 -5.46
C VAL A 257 33.15 4.77 -4.89
N GLN A 258 33.31 3.65 -5.61
CA GLN A 258 34.27 2.60 -5.27
C GLN A 258 35.61 2.84 -5.97
N LYS A 259 36.73 2.40 -5.38
CA LYS A 259 38.05 2.45 -6.03
C LYS A 259 38.03 1.55 -7.27
N VAL A 260 38.16 2.17 -8.45
CA VAL A 260 38.36 1.61 -9.81
C VAL A 260 38.05 0.11 -9.94
N MET A 261 36.88 -0.21 -10.51
CA MET A 261 36.55 -1.57 -10.92
C MET A 261 37.04 -1.83 -12.35
N ASN A 262 37.99 -2.75 -12.50
CA ASN A 262 38.13 -3.51 -13.75
C ASN A 262 36.95 -4.49 -13.83
N ALA A 263 36.18 -4.41 -14.93
CA ALA A 263 35.08 -5.30 -15.36
C ALA A 263 33.65 -5.05 -14.80
N GLY A 264 32.81 -4.44 -15.65
CA GLY A 264 31.47 -4.92 -16.01
C GLY A 264 30.46 -5.24 -14.90
N ASN A 265 30.14 -4.30 -14.02
CA ASN A 265 29.08 -4.49 -13.03
C ASN A 265 27.69 -4.09 -13.57
N TYR A 266 27.17 -4.86 -14.54
CA TYR A 266 25.83 -4.69 -15.12
C TYR A 266 24.67 -5.05 -14.18
N GLY A 267 24.94 -5.35 -12.89
CA GLY A 267 23.92 -5.83 -11.96
C GLY A 267 22.76 -4.85 -11.76
N LYS A 268 23.03 -3.54 -11.75
CA LYS A 268 21.98 -2.51 -11.64
C LYS A 268 21.13 -2.41 -12.91
N GLU A 269 21.75 -2.32 -14.08
CA GLU A 269 21.01 -2.28 -15.37
C GLU A 269 20.20 -3.56 -15.58
N LYS A 270 20.75 -4.72 -15.20
CA LYS A 270 20.02 -5.99 -15.21
C LYS A 270 18.81 -5.97 -14.28
N ALA A 271 18.94 -5.45 -13.06
CA ALA A 271 17.82 -5.30 -12.14
C ALA A 271 16.77 -4.31 -12.67
N LEU A 272 17.19 -3.25 -13.35
CA LEU A 272 16.28 -2.30 -14.00
C LEU A 272 15.53 -2.96 -15.17
N ALA A 273 16.22 -3.77 -15.99
CA ALA A 273 15.61 -4.58 -17.05
C ALA A 273 14.55 -5.54 -16.51
N THR A 274 14.75 -6.15 -15.34
CA THR A 274 13.72 -7.00 -14.71
C THR A 274 12.46 -6.23 -14.30
N SER A 275 12.54 -4.90 -14.14
CA SER A 275 11.37 -4.05 -13.86
C SER A 275 10.69 -3.55 -15.13
N VAL A 276 11.45 -3.37 -16.22
CA VAL A 276 10.94 -2.84 -17.51
C VAL A 276 10.35 -3.95 -18.40
N LEU A 277 10.87 -5.17 -18.37
CA LEU A 277 10.35 -6.27 -19.19
C LEU A 277 8.87 -6.59 -18.92
N PRO A 278 8.38 -6.65 -17.66
CA PRO A 278 6.93 -6.78 -17.39
C PRO A 278 6.09 -5.66 -18.01
N LEU A 279 6.64 -4.44 -18.07
CA LEU A 279 5.99 -3.34 -18.77
C LEU A 279 5.91 -3.61 -20.28
N ALA A 280 6.98 -4.11 -20.90
CA ALA A 280 6.93 -4.50 -22.33
C ALA A 280 5.88 -5.58 -22.60
N VAL A 281 5.77 -6.61 -21.74
CA VAL A 281 4.73 -7.66 -21.87
C VAL A 281 3.33 -7.04 -21.77
N SER A 282 3.09 -6.22 -20.76
CA SER A 282 1.78 -5.59 -20.59
C SER A 282 1.44 -4.60 -21.72
N ILE A 283 2.42 -3.87 -22.27
CA ILE A 283 2.23 -3.03 -23.47
C ILE A 283 1.78 -3.87 -24.66
N GLN A 284 2.39 -5.05 -24.89
CA GLN A 284 1.98 -5.96 -25.95
C GLN A 284 0.52 -6.39 -25.76
N SER A 285 0.18 -6.90 -24.58
CA SER A 285 -1.19 -7.36 -24.29
C SER A 285 -2.22 -6.22 -24.38
N MET A 286 -1.87 -5.02 -23.92
CA MET A 286 -2.73 -3.83 -24.05
C MET A 286 -2.94 -3.46 -25.53
N SER A 287 -1.88 -3.53 -26.35
CA SER A 287 -1.96 -3.23 -27.79
C SER A 287 -2.83 -4.24 -28.53
N GLU A 288 -2.64 -5.54 -28.28
CA GLU A 288 -3.44 -6.60 -28.88
C GLU A 288 -4.93 -6.50 -28.48
N CYS A 289 -5.19 -6.25 -27.19
CA CYS A 289 -6.54 -6.04 -26.67
C CYS A 289 -7.21 -4.79 -27.29
N SER A 290 -6.48 -3.67 -27.38
CA SER A 290 -6.94 -2.42 -28.00
C SER A 290 -7.25 -2.59 -29.49
N LEU A 291 -6.37 -3.25 -30.26
CA LEU A 291 -6.61 -3.60 -31.66
C LEU A 291 -7.86 -4.48 -31.83
N GLY A 292 -8.07 -5.44 -30.93
CA GLY A 292 -9.26 -6.28 -30.91
C GLY A 292 -10.55 -5.47 -30.70
N ARG A 293 -10.55 -4.55 -29.72
CA ARG A 293 -11.69 -3.65 -29.48
C ARG A 293 -11.93 -2.69 -30.64
N ALA A 294 -10.89 -2.17 -31.27
CA ALA A 294 -10.97 -1.33 -32.45
C ALA A 294 -11.66 -2.06 -33.63
N LYS A 295 -11.28 -3.31 -33.92
CA LYS A 295 -11.92 -4.15 -34.95
C LYS A 295 -13.40 -4.37 -34.68
N LEU A 296 -13.76 -4.75 -33.45
CA LEU A 296 -15.16 -4.93 -33.05
C LEU A 296 -15.97 -3.62 -33.10
N THR A 297 -15.32 -2.48 -32.85
CA THR A 297 -15.93 -1.16 -33.02
C THR A 297 -16.21 -0.87 -34.49
N ILE A 298 -15.31 -1.23 -35.41
CA ILE A 298 -15.54 -1.13 -36.86
C ILE A 298 -16.72 -2.02 -37.28
N GLU A 299 -16.80 -3.24 -36.76
CA GLU A 299 -17.91 -4.17 -37.03
C GLU A 299 -19.29 -3.62 -36.60
N SER A 300 -19.32 -2.72 -35.61
CA SER A 300 -20.55 -2.07 -35.15
C SER A 300 -21.10 -1.00 -36.12
N ILE A 301 -20.31 -0.58 -37.11
CA ILE A 301 -20.74 0.38 -38.14
C ILE A 301 -21.81 -0.27 -39.02
N SER A 302 -22.97 0.40 -39.09
CA SER A 302 -24.15 -0.14 -39.79
C SER A 302 -24.09 -0.06 -41.33
N ASP A 303 -23.24 0.82 -41.87
CA ASP A 303 -23.05 0.98 -43.32
C ASP A 303 -21.92 0.06 -43.80
N ASP A 304 -22.26 -0.93 -44.64
CA ASP A 304 -21.33 -1.97 -45.08
C ASP A 304 -20.20 -1.44 -46.00
N ASP A 305 -20.46 -0.42 -46.82
CA ASP A 305 -19.46 0.19 -47.71
C ASP A 305 -18.47 1.01 -46.88
N LEU A 306 -19.00 1.82 -45.96
CA LEU A 306 -18.18 2.62 -45.05
C LEU A 306 -17.36 1.72 -44.12
N ARG A 307 -17.96 0.67 -43.56
CA ARG A 307 -17.27 -0.31 -42.71
C ARG A 307 -16.06 -0.92 -43.44
N SER A 308 -16.23 -1.30 -44.69
CA SER A 308 -15.17 -1.91 -45.50
C SER A 308 -14.02 -0.92 -45.74
N LYS A 309 -14.33 0.34 -46.07
CA LYS A 309 -13.32 1.40 -46.27
C LYS A 309 -12.58 1.76 -44.98
N VAL A 310 -13.28 1.85 -43.85
CA VAL A 310 -12.67 2.13 -42.54
C VAL A 310 -11.77 0.96 -42.12
N ALA A 311 -12.20 -0.28 -42.33
CA ALA A 311 -11.39 -1.46 -42.06
C ALA A 311 -10.10 -1.46 -42.90
N GLU A 312 -10.19 -1.18 -44.19
CA GLU A 312 -9.04 -1.09 -45.09
C GLU A 312 -8.04 0.00 -44.64
N VAL A 313 -8.53 1.18 -44.28
CA VAL A 313 -7.65 2.27 -43.79
C VAL A 313 -7.00 1.92 -42.45
N PHE A 314 -7.76 1.31 -41.53
CA PHE A 314 -7.25 0.86 -40.25
C PHE A 314 -6.15 -0.19 -40.41
N GLU A 315 -6.36 -1.21 -41.23
CA GLU A 315 -5.38 -2.29 -41.45
C GLU A 315 -4.11 -1.80 -42.15
N ASN A 316 -4.21 -0.79 -43.02
CA ASN A 316 -3.07 -0.25 -43.76
C ASN A 316 -2.23 0.78 -42.96
N VAL A 317 -2.83 1.52 -42.02
CA VAL A 317 -2.18 2.67 -41.36
C VAL A 317 -1.94 2.43 -39.87
N CYS A 318 -2.81 1.72 -39.17
CA CYS A 318 -2.62 1.42 -37.75
C CYS A 318 -1.48 0.39 -37.59
N PRO A 319 -0.61 0.49 -36.56
CA PRO A 319 0.37 -0.53 -36.26
C PRO A 319 -0.27 -1.93 -36.17
N GLY A 320 0.18 -2.86 -37.02
CA GLY A 320 -0.36 -4.21 -37.11
C GLY A 320 0.08 -5.14 -35.98
N SER A 321 -0.71 -6.18 -35.71
CA SER A 321 -0.39 -7.16 -34.65
C SER A 321 0.92 -7.91 -34.89
N ASP A 322 1.26 -8.21 -36.15
CA ASP A 322 2.49 -8.91 -36.49
C ASP A 322 3.72 -8.04 -36.20
N TRP A 323 3.65 -6.75 -36.54
CA TRP A 323 4.71 -5.79 -36.24
C TRP A 323 4.95 -5.68 -34.73
N LEU A 324 3.88 -5.60 -33.93
CA LEU A 324 3.98 -5.54 -32.46
C LEU A 324 4.67 -6.79 -31.90
N ARG A 325 4.36 -7.97 -32.45
CA ARG A 325 4.96 -9.25 -32.05
C ARG A 325 6.44 -9.31 -32.39
N GLU A 326 6.82 -8.90 -33.60
CA GLU A 326 8.22 -8.84 -34.03
C GLU A 326 9.05 -7.89 -33.17
N GLN A 327 8.52 -6.70 -32.84
CA GLN A 327 9.21 -5.77 -31.94
C GLN A 327 9.37 -6.34 -30.53
N PHE A 328 8.32 -6.95 -29.97
CA PHE A 328 8.41 -7.58 -28.66
C PHE A 328 9.43 -8.72 -28.64
N GLN A 329 9.45 -9.56 -29.68
CA GLN A 329 10.46 -10.61 -29.83
C GLN A 329 11.87 -10.01 -29.83
N SER A 330 12.11 -8.94 -30.60
CA SER A 330 13.40 -8.26 -30.62
C SER A 330 13.82 -7.73 -29.24
N ILE A 331 12.90 -7.13 -28.49
CA ILE A 331 13.14 -6.65 -27.11
C ILE A 331 13.59 -7.82 -26.22
N THR A 332 12.89 -8.95 -26.27
CA THR A 332 13.20 -10.12 -25.43
C THR A 332 14.54 -10.76 -25.78
N GLU A 333 14.87 -10.87 -27.08
CA GLU A 333 16.16 -11.39 -27.55
C GLU A 333 17.32 -10.51 -27.10
N LYS A 334 17.18 -9.18 -27.22
CA LYS A 334 18.18 -8.21 -26.74
C LYS A 334 18.36 -8.30 -25.23
N ALA A 335 17.28 -8.41 -24.47
CA ALA A 335 17.35 -8.54 -23.02
C ALA A 335 18.00 -9.87 -22.57
N ALA A 336 17.73 -10.95 -23.29
CA ALA A 336 18.32 -12.26 -23.03
C ALA A 336 19.84 -12.29 -23.31
N SER A 337 20.32 -11.50 -24.29
CA SER A 337 21.76 -11.40 -24.58
C SER A 337 22.57 -10.86 -23.40
N GLY A 338 21.97 -9.98 -22.58
CA GLY A 338 22.65 -9.34 -21.44
C GLY A 338 23.79 -8.38 -21.83
N LEU A 339 23.93 -8.05 -23.12
CA LEU A 339 25.04 -7.23 -23.65
C LEU A 339 24.68 -5.74 -23.84
N ASP A 340 23.39 -5.43 -24.05
CA ASP A 340 22.93 -4.05 -24.34
C ASP A 340 21.58 -3.72 -23.67
N TYR A 341 21.62 -3.36 -22.40
CA TYR A 341 20.42 -2.96 -21.65
C TYR A 341 19.87 -1.60 -22.09
N ILE A 342 20.73 -0.67 -22.53
CA ILE A 342 20.29 0.64 -23.02
C ILE A 342 19.43 0.45 -24.29
N GLY A 343 19.90 -0.38 -25.22
CA GLY A 343 19.10 -0.78 -26.38
C GLY A 343 17.76 -1.38 -26.00
N VAL A 344 17.71 -2.26 -24.99
CA VAL A 344 16.44 -2.81 -24.48
C VAL A 344 15.50 -1.69 -24.03
N PHE A 345 15.96 -0.77 -23.17
CA PHE A 345 15.11 0.32 -22.66
C PHE A 345 14.61 1.25 -23.76
N HIS A 346 15.47 1.58 -24.73
CA HIS A 346 15.10 2.39 -25.89
C HIS A 346 13.98 1.71 -26.70
N HIS A 347 14.12 0.41 -27.01
CA HIS A 347 13.11 -0.31 -27.78
C HIS A 347 11.79 -0.44 -27.01
N VAL A 348 11.82 -0.57 -25.67
CA VAL A 348 10.57 -0.53 -24.88
C VAL A 348 9.93 0.86 -24.92
N TYR A 349 10.72 1.93 -24.93
CA TYR A 349 10.20 3.29 -25.12
C TYR A 349 9.56 3.48 -26.49
N GLU A 350 10.21 3.06 -27.58
CA GLU A 350 9.62 3.09 -28.93
C GLU A 350 8.34 2.25 -29.00
N PHE A 351 8.33 1.09 -28.35
CA PHE A 351 7.16 0.22 -28.26
C PHE A 351 5.99 0.90 -27.53
N LEU A 352 6.26 1.61 -26.44
CA LEU A 352 5.25 2.41 -25.73
C LEU A 352 4.70 3.56 -26.60
N VAL A 353 5.55 4.23 -27.38
CA VAL A 353 5.13 5.27 -28.33
C VAL A 353 4.19 4.71 -29.38
N LYS A 354 4.43 3.48 -29.83
CA LYS A 354 3.55 2.81 -30.80
C LYS A 354 2.26 2.32 -30.18
N PHE A 355 2.27 1.86 -28.94
CA PHE A 355 1.05 1.59 -28.19
C PHE A 355 0.16 2.84 -28.04
N ARG A 356 0.75 4.02 -27.82
CA ARG A 356 0.00 5.28 -27.82
C ARG A 356 -0.71 5.55 -29.15
N GLU A 357 -0.06 5.26 -30.29
CA GLU A 357 -0.70 5.36 -31.61
C GLU A 357 -1.89 4.39 -31.71
N VAL A 358 -1.75 3.15 -31.24
CA VAL A 358 -2.85 2.16 -31.21
C VAL A 358 -4.03 2.64 -30.36
N LEU A 359 -3.78 3.21 -29.17
CA LEU A 359 -4.83 3.81 -28.34
C LEU A 359 -5.54 4.98 -29.03
N ALA A 360 -4.79 5.80 -29.75
CA ALA A 360 -5.35 6.92 -30.50
C ALA A 360 -6.27 6.46 -31.64
N TRP A 361 -5.89 5.36 -32.33
CA TRP A 361 -6.74 4.71 -33.31
C TRP A 361 -8.02 4.14 -32.71
N GLU A 362 -7.92 3.43 -31.58
CA GLU A 362 -9.09 2.93 -30.86
C GLU A 362 -10.04 4.09 -30.49
N ALA A 363 -9.50 5.18 -29.95
CA ALA A 363 -10.28 6.37 -29.59
C ALA A 363 -10.96 7.00 -30.82
N ALA A 364 -10.22 7.22 -31.90
CA ALA A 364 -10.75 7.82 -33.13
C ALA A 364 -11.90 6.98 -33.72
N LEU A 365 -11.74 5.65 -33.74
CA LEU A 365 -12.77 4.73 -34.22
C LEU A 365 -14.01 4.71 -33.32
N ALA A 366 -13.84 4.74 -32.01
CA ALA A 366 -14.95 4.81 -31.06
C ALA A 366 -15.74 6.12 -31.22
N LEU A 367 -15.05 7.26 -31.43
CA LEU A 367 -15.68 8.54 -31.71
C LEU A 367 -16.43 8.51 -33.04
N PHE A 368 -15.78 8.04 -34.11
CA PHE A 368 -16.36 7.95 -35.45
C PHE A 368 -17.62 7.07 -35.50
N ALA A 369 -17.56 5.88 -34.90
CA ALA A 369 -18.70 4.95 -34.84
C ALA A 369 -19.87 5.56 -34.06
N THR A 370 -19.61 6.29 -32.98
CA THR A 370 -20.68 6.87 -32.16
C THR A 370 -21.33 8.10 -32.78
N GLU A 371 -20.58 8.95 -33.49
CA GLU A 371 -21.13 10.14 -34.15
C GLU A 371 -22.13 9.80 -35.26
N ARG A 372 -21.89 8.74 -36.02
CA ARG A 372 -22.81 8.33 -37.09
C ARG A 372 -24.12 7.77 -36.56
N ASP A 373 -24.07 7.10 -35.40
CA ASP A 373 -25.28 6.67 -34.70
C ASP A 373 -26.13 7.89 -34.29
N ASP A 374 -25.52 9.03 -33.92
CA ASP A 374 -26.20 10.29 -33.59
C ASP A 374 -26.75 11.03 -34.86
N ASP A 375 -25.98 11.13 -35.95
CA ASP A 375 -26.41 11.75 -37.22
C ASP A 375 -27.58 11.02 -37.91
N SER A 376 -27.59 9.69 -37.81
CA SER A 376 -28.66 8.84 -38.39
C SER A 376 -30.02 9.04 -37.69
N ILE A 377 -30.02 9.64 -36.49
CA ILE A 377 -31.19 9.95 -35.68
C ILE A 377 -31.79 11.30 -36.09
N GLU A 378 -30.98 12.31 -36.39
CA GLU A 378 -31.45 13.63 -36.81
C GLU A 378 -32.04 13.64 -38.23
N LYS A 379 -31.40 12.97 -39.20
CA LYS A 379 -31.91 12.89 -40.60
C LYS A 379 -33.27 12.19 -40.73
N LYS A 380 -33.68 11.34 -39.77
CA LYS A 380 -35.00 10.68 -39.75
C LYS A 380 -36.13 11.59 -39.26
N GLN A 381 -35.83 12.79 -38.75
CA GLN A 381 -36.82 13.69 -38.18
C GLN A 381 -37.37 14.73 -39.19
N THR A 382 -36.69 14.93 -40.33
CA THR A 382 -36.98 16.00 -41.30
C THR A 382 -37.89 15.62 -42.47
N CYS A 383 -38.44 14.40 -42.51
CA CYS A 383 -39.29 13.93 -43.61
C CYS A 383 -40.73 13.63 -43.16
N CYS A 384 -41.49 14.67 -42.81
CA CYS A 384 -42.96 14.59 -42.77
C CYS A 384 -43.56 16.00 -42.93
N SER A 385 -43.66 16.46 -44.18
CA SER A 385 -44.39 17.66 -44.54
C SER A 385 -45.91 17.43 -44.53
N THR A 386 -46.59 18.39 -43.92
CA THR A 386 -48.02 18.63 -43.73
C THR A 386 -48.93 18.29 -44.91
N SER A 387 -50.00 17.50 -44.65
CA SER A 387 -51.26 17.57 -45.40
C SER A 387 -52.45 17.32 -44.46
N ILE A 388 -53.29 18.34 -44.28
CA ILE A 388 -54.55 18.31 -43.52
C ILE A 388 -55.71 18.09 -44.50
N LYS A 389 -56.66 17.18 -44.18
CA LYS A 389 -58.12 17.31 -44.37
C LYS A 389 -58.89 16.08 -43.82
N PRO A 390 -60.22 16.16 -43.59
CA PRO A 390 -60.79 15.90 -42.26
C PRO A 390 -61.87 14.78 -42.20
N ASN A 391 -62.31 14.51 -40.97
CA ASN A 391 -63.51 13.77 -40.53
C ASN A 391 -63.50 12.24 -40.51
N GLY A 392 -63.92 11.71 -39.36
CA GLY A 392 -64.74 10.49 -39.28
C GLY A 392 -64.14 9.31 -38.52
N GLU A 393 -64.59 9.15 -37.28
CA GLU A 393 -64.74 7.87 -36.57
C GLU A 393 -63.56 7.25 -35.81
N THR A 394 -63.88 6.91 -34.57
CA THR A 394 -63.07 6.31 -33.51
C THR A 394 -62.68 4.86 -33.80
N ALA A 395 -61.39 4.54 -33.65
CA ALA A 395 -60.94 3.16 -33.42
C ALA A 395 -59.79 3.11 -32.40
N LYS A 396 -59.95 2.20 -31.43
CA LYS A 396 -59.07 1.92 -30.29
C LYS A 396 -57.66 1.49 -30.71
N GLY A 397 -56.68 1.95 -29.94
CA GLY A 397 -55.53 1.13 -29.50
C GLY A 397 -54.27 1.14 -30.38
N LYS A 398 -53.33 2.05 -30.08
CA LYS A 398 -51.89 1.77 -30.18
C LYS A 398 -51.18 2.47 -29.02
N LYS A 399 -50.66 1.68 -28.07
CA LYS A 399 -49.68 2.13 -27.09
C LYS A 399 -48.55 2.84 -27.83
N LYS A 400 -48.36 4.12 -27.54
CA LYS A 400 -47.20 4.92 -27.93
C LYS A 400 -45.97 4.20 -27.36
N ARG A 401 -45.24 3.43 -28.18
CA ARG A 401 -43.89 2.98 -27.83
C ARG A 401 -43.07 4.26 -27.73
N GLU A 402 -42.84 4.74 -26.52
CA GLU A 402 -41.80 5.73 -26.25
C GLU A 402 -40.49 5.17 -26.80
N LYS A 403 -40.00 5.75 -27.90
CA LYS A 403 -38.65 5.47 -28.39
C LYS A 403 -37.69 5.92 -27.30
N LYS A 404 -37.10 4.96 -26.57
CA LYS A 404 -36.05 5.20 -25.57
C LYS A 404 -34.94 6.03 -26.22
N LYS A 405 -34.77 7.29 -25.77
CA LYS A 405 -33.59 8.11 -26.09
C LYS A 405 -32.36 7.33 -25.60
N LYS A 406 -31.48 6.94 -26.53
CA LYS A 406 -30.19 6.30 -26.20
C LYS A 406 -29.34 7.37 -25.50
N THR A 407 -28.83 7.07 -24.31
CA THR A 407 -28.05 7.99 -23.49
C THR A 407 -26.68 7.38 -23.26
N SER A 408 -25.61 8.13 -23.51
CA SER A 408 -24.24 7.75 -23.17
C SER A 408 -24.03 7.75 -21.65
N GLY A 409 -22.97 7.10 -21.19
CA GLY A 409 -22.48 7.17 -19.83
C GLY A 409 -22.13 8.61 -19.46
N LYS A 410 -22.36 8.98 -18.19
CA LYS A 410 -22.04 10.33 -17.71
C LYS A 410 -20.55 10.62 -17.86
N GLY A 411 -19.69 9.68 -17.47
CA GLY A 411 -18.24 9.84 -17.57
C GLY A 411 -17.75 9.84 -19.02
N THR A 412 -18.15 8.83 -19.79
CA THR A 412 -17.77 8.74 -21.22
C THR A 412 -18.26 9.93 -22.04
N SER A 413 -19.40 10.55 -21.72
CA SER A 413 -19.87 11.75 -22.42
C SER A 413 -18.92 12.95 -22.27
N VAL A 414 -18.35 13.15 -21.08
CA VAL A 414 -17.39 14.22 -20.80
C VAL A 414 -16.07 13.95 -21.51
N VAL A 415 -15.55 12.72 -21.41
CA VAL A 415 -14.33 12.30 -22.11
C VAL A 415 -14.50 12.47 -23.62
N ARG A 416 -15.62 12.00 -24.18
CA ARG A 416 -15.96 12.16 -25.60
C ARG A 416 -15.92 13.62 -26.02
N GLN A 417 -16.55 14.51 -25.25
CA GLN A 417 -16.58 15.94 -25.58
C GLN A 417 -15.18 16.55 -25.61
N LEU A 418 -14.33 16.25 -24.62
CA LEU A 418 -12.97 16.77 -24.56
C LEU A 418 -12.11 16.32 -25.75
N LEU A 419 -12.24 15.06 -26.16
CA LEU A 419 -11.53 14.55 -27.34
C LEU A 419 -12.08 15.16 -28.63
N LYS A 420 -13.40 15.38 -28.72
CA LYS A 420 -14.02 16.05 -29.87
C LYS A 420 -13.58 17.50 -30.02
N ASP A 421 -13.57 18.25 -28.92
CA ASP A 421 -13.11 19.65 -28.90
C ASP A 421 -11.66 19.79 -29.42
N ARG A 422 -10.89 18.70 -29.36
CA ARG A 422 -9.52 18.64 -29.87
C ARG A 422 -9.40 18.33 -31.36
N ILE A 423 -10.26 17.45 -31.89
CA ILE A 423 -10.17 16.96 -33.28
C ILE A 423 -11.12 17.68 -34.26
N MET A 424 -12.11 18.42 -33.75
CA MET A 424 -13.06 19.18 -34.57
C MET A 424 -12.63 20.65 -34.68
N ASP A 425 -12.01 21.02 -35.82
CA ASP A 425 -11.75 22.43 -36.14
C ASP A 425 -13.03 23.11 -36.68
N LYS A 426 -13.14 24.44 -36.62
CA LYS A 426 -14.35 25.22 -37.00
C LYS A 426 -14.71 25.20 -38.51
N ASN A 427 -14.02 24.40 -39.32
CA ASN A 427 -14.29 24.24 -40.74
C ASN A 427 -14.92 22.87 -41.01
N GLU A 428 -16.14 22.89 -41.54
CA GLU A 428 -16.93 21.72 -41.93
C GLU A 428 -16.27 20.92 -43.06
N THR A 429 -15.34 20.02 -42.74
CA THR A 429 -14.99 18.91 -43.62
C THR A 429 -16.03 17.80 -43.41
N SER A 430 -16.73 17.38 -44.46
CA SER A 430 -17.82 16.41 -44.32
C SER A 430 -17.29 15.05 -43.82
N ILE A 431 -17.98 14.46 -42.85
CA ILE A 431 -17.69 13.14 -42.22
C ILE A 431 -17.73 11.98 -43.25
N GLU A 432 -18.02 12.27 -44.53
CA GLU A 432 -18.14 11.29 -45.61
C GLU A 432 -16.78 10.80 -46.16
N ASP A 433 -15.67 11.49 -45.85
CA ASP A 433 -14.30 11.03 -46.19
C ASP A 433 -13.67 10.24 -45.03
N VAL A 434 -13.35 8.95 -45.27
CA VAL A 434 -12.71 8.05 -44.29
C VAL A 434 -11.33 8.57 -43.85
N LYS A 435 -10.69 9.44 -44.65
CA LYS A 435 -9.43 10.09 -44.28
C LYS A 435 -9.50 10.85 -42.96
N ILE A 436 -10.69 11.33 -42.57
CA ILE A 436 -10.87 12.05 -41.31
C ILE A 436 -10.48 11.20 -40.09
N VAL A 437 -10.69 9.87 -40.15
CA VAL A 437 -10.33 8.95 -39.05
C VAL A 437 -8.82 8.90 -38.86
N VAL A 438 -8.05 8.99 -39.96
CA VAL A 438 -6.58 9.03 -39.92
C VAL A 438 -6.11 10.31 -39.26
N GLU A 439 -6.69 11.45 -39.64
CA GLU A 439 -6.38 12.77 -39.07
C GLU A 439 -6.69 12.81 -37.57
N TRP A 440 -7.84 12.26 -37.16
CA TRP A 440 -8.23 12.14 -35.76
C TRP A 440 -7.26 11.26 -34.97
N ALA A 441 -6.88 10.10 -35.50
CA ALA A 441 -5.92 9.20 -34.84
C ALA A 441 -4.55 9.88 -34.68
N GLN A 442 -4.11 10.66 -35.67
CA GLN A 442 -2.85 11.42 -35.59
C GLN A 442 -2.90 12.52 -34.52
N GLU A 443 -3.97 13.33 -34.50
CA GLU A 443 -4.12 14.40 -33.51
C GLU A 443 -4.28 13.85 -32.09
N LEU A 444 -5.04 12.77 -31.91
CA LEU A 444 -5.19 12.10 -30.61
C LEU A 444 -3.89 11.47 -30.13
N SER A 445 -3.07 10.91 -31.04
CA SER A 445 -1.73 10.40 -30.68
C SER A 445 -0.82 11.51 -30.15
N PHE A 446 -0.94 12.73 -30.69
CA PHE A 446 -0.24 13.90 -30.19
C PHE A 446 -0.78 14.37 -28.83
N CYS A 447 -2.11 14.39 -28.69
CA CYS A 447 -2.81 14.73 -27.45
C CYS A 447 -2.48 13.76 -26.30
N PHE A 448 -2.21 12.48 -26.59
CA PHE A 448 -1.85 11.48 -25.58
C PHE A 448 -0.37 11.49 -25.18
N ASP A 449 0.44 12.40 -25.73
CA ASP A 449 1.83 12.60 -25.32
C ASP A 449 1.88 13.58 -24.12
N PRO A 450 2.61 13.29 -23.03
CA PRO A 450 2.71 14.21 -21.88
C PRO A 450 3.32 15.58 -22.19
N LYS A 451 3.87 15.79 -23.39
CA LYS A 451 4.30 17.13 -23.83
C LYS A 451 3.12 18.05 -24.19
N ASP A 452 1.94 17.49 -24.40
CA ASP A 452 0.76 18.22 -24.83
C ASP A 452 -0.08 18.66 -23.62
N ALA A 453 -0.37 19.96 -23.52
CA ALA A 453 -1.14 20.52 -22.41
C ALA A 453 -2.61 20.04 -22.37
N GLY A 454 -3.14 19.54 -23.49
CA GLY A 454 -4.47 18.94 -23.56
C GLY A 454 -4.56 17.65 -22.74
N LEU A 455 -3.46 16.90 -22.62
CA LEU A 455 -3.43 15.67 -21.83
C LEU A 455 -3.70 15.93 -20.35
N ASP A 456 -3.08 16.96 -19.78
CA ASP A 456 -3.25 17.31 -18.36
C ASP A 456 -4.71 17.65 -18.06
N THR A 457 -5.38 18.35 -18.98
CA THR A 457 -6.81 18.68 -18.87
C THR A 457 -7.66 17.42 -18.91
N LEU A 458 -7.38 16.51 -19.84
CA LEU A 458 -8.07 15.22 -19.95
C LEU A 458 -7.89 14.37 -18.69
N LEU A 459 -6.66 14.21 -18.22
CA LEU A 459 -6.32 13.42 -17.03
C LEU A 459 -6.96 13.99 -15.77
N ALA A 460 -6.96 15.32 -15.59
CA ALA A 460 -7.61 15.98 -14.46
C ALA A 460 -9.12 15.71 -14.46
N LYS A 461 -9.77 15.76 -15.63
CA LYS A 461 -11.20 15.50 -15.77
C LYS A 461 -11.55 14.03 -15.58
N VAL A 462 -10.77 13.10 -16.14
CA VAL A 462 -10.94 11.65 -15.89
C VAL A 462 -10.81 11.35 -14.40
N LYS A 463 -9.82 11.94 -13.72
CA LYS A 463 -9.65 11.81 -12.28
C LYS A 463 -10.86 12.34 -11.50
N GLU A 464 -11.35 13.54 -11.82
CA GLU A 464 -12.56 14.12 -11.21
C GLU A 464 -13.78 13.19 -11.35
N ILE A 465 -13.96 12.58 -12.53
CA ILE A 465 -15.04 11.63 -12.80
C ILE A 465 -14.87 10.36 -11.95
N ILE A 466 -13.68 9.75 -11.94
CA ILE A 466 -13.40 8.50 -11.23
C ILE A 466 -13.50 8.67 -9.70
N GLU A 467 -13.12 9.84 -9.19
CA GLU A 467 -13.23 10.21 -7.77
C GLU A 467 -14.65 10.65 -7.38
N SER A 468 -15.54 10.85 -8.35
CA SER A 468 -16.93 11.20 -8.06
C SER A 468 -17.66 10.05 -7.33
N ASN A 469 -18.16 10.36 -6.14
CA ASN A 469 -18.74 9.38 -5.21
C ASN A 469 -20.14 8.87 -5.63
N GLU A 470 -20.69 9.27 -6.77
CA GLU A 470 -22.08 8.94 -7.15
C GLU A 470 -22.33 7.44 -7.35
N VAL A 471 -21.30 6.67 -7.74
CA VAL A 471 -21.46 5.25 -8.16
C VAL A 471 -20.65 4.30 -7.27
N ARG A 472 -19.53 4.76 -6.69
CA ARG A 472 -18.47 3.86 -6.22
C ARG A 472 -18.69 3.26 -4.83
N ARG A 473 -19.45 3.91 -3.92
CA ARG A 473 -19.62 3.41 -2.54
C ARG A 473 -20.95 3.82 -1.90
N LEU A 474 -21.76 2.83 -1.48
CA LEU A 474 -22.67 3.05 -0.37
C LEU A 474 -21.84 3.48 0.85
N PRO A 475 -22.21 4.55 1.58
CA PRO A 475 -21.52 4.92 2.82
C PRO A 475 -21.48 3.73 3.76
N LYS A 476 -20.28 3.18 3.99
CA LYS A 476 -20.07 1.99 4.78
C LYS A 476 -18.78 2.12 5.58
N ILE A 477 -18.87 1.76 6.85
CA ILE A 477 -17.73 1.68 7.76
C ILE A 477 -16.87 0.43 7.47
N PRO A 478 -15.55 0.48 7.73
CA PRO A 478 -14.69 -0.69 7.61
C PRO A 478 -15.22 -1.90 8.40
N LYS A 479 -15.07 -3.11 7.86
CA LYS A 479 -15.56 -4.34 8.49
C LYS A 479 -14.97 -4.47 9.91
N GLY A 480 -15.83 -4.74 10.89
CA GLY A 480 -15.42 -4.90 12.29
C GLY A 480 -15.18 -3.59 13.05
N THR A 481 -15.60 -2.44 12.50
CA THR A 481 -15.60 -1.13 13.18
C THR A 481 -17.04 -0.66 13.44
N ARG A 482 -17.23 0.35 14.30
CA ARG A 482 -18.55 0.94 14.61
C ARG A 482 -18.44 2.43 14.91
N ASP A 483 -19.47 3.17 14.54
CA ASP A 483 -19.69 4.54 15.03
C ASP A 483 -20.34 4.50 16.41
N PHE A 484 -20.08 5.53 17.23
CA PHE A 484 -20.69 5.70 18.54
C PHE A 484 -21.67 6.88 18.50
N GLY A 485 -22.97 6.59 18.57
CA GLY A 485 -24.04 7.59 18.62
C GLY A 485 -24.20 8.24 20.00
N LYS A 486 -25.22 9.10 20.15
CA LYS A 486 -25.43 9.91 21.36
C LYS A 486 -25.51 9.08 22.64
N GLU A 487 -26.32 8.02 22.66
CA GLU A 487 -26.53 7.18 23.83
C GLU A 487 -25.26 6.41 24.20
N GLN A 488 -24.58 5.86 23.21
CA GLN A 488 -23.34 5.11 23.39
C GLN A 488 -22.20 6.01 23.87
N MET A 489 -22.13 7.24 23.35
CA MET A 489 -21.17 8.24 23.80
C MET A 489 -21.37 8.63 25.26
N ALA A 490 -22.61 8.84 25.69
CA ALA A 490 -22.92 9.18 27.08
C ALA A 490 -22.53 8.04 28.06
N ILE A 491 -22.77 6.79 27.66
CA ILE A 491 -22.35 5.61 28.43
C ILE A 491 -20.82 5.54 28.50
N ARG A 492 -20.15 5.70 27.35
CA ARG A 492 -18.68 5.64 27.26
C ARG A 492 -18.00 6.73 28.08
N GLU A 493 -18.50 7.97 28.03
CA GLU A 493 -17.97 9.09 28.81
C GLU A 493 -18.11 8.83 30.31
N ARG A 494 -19.26 8.31 30.76
CA ARG A 494 -19.46 7.92 32.17
C ARG A 494 -18.48 6.82 32.58
N ALA A 495 -18.35 5.76 31.78
CA ALA A 495 -17.42 4.67 32.06
C ALA A 495 -15.98 5.19 32.14
N PHE A 496 -15.51 5.95 31.15
CA PHE A 496 -14.17 6.53 31.13
C PHE A 496 -13.92 7.48 32.31
N SER A 497 -14.94 8.23 32.74
CA SER A 497 -14.81 9.09 33.92
C SER A 497 -14.56 8.29 35.19
N ILE A 498 -15.28 7.17 35.40
CA ILE A 498 -15.07 6.28 36.54
C ILE A 498 -13.67 5.65 36.47
N ILE A 499 -13.33 5.08 35.31
CA ILE A 499 -12.03 4.42 35.07
C ILE A 499 -10.87 5.39 35.33
N THR A 500 -10.93 6.58 34.74
CA THR A 500 -9.92 7.62 34.92
C THR A 500 -9.85 8.10 36.36
N GLY A 501 -11.00 8.22 37.04
CA GLY A 501 -11.08 8.56 38.44
C GLY A 501 -10.30 7.58 39.31
N VAL A 502 -10.56 6.28 39.16
CA VAL A 502 -9.84 5.22 39.88
C VAL A 502 -8.36 5.24 39.56
N PHE A 503 -7.96 5.29 38.29
CA PHE A 503 -6.54 5.33 37.92
C PHE A 503 -5.79 6.52 38.55
N LYS A 504 -6.41 7.71 38.58
CA LYS A 504 -5.84 8.90 39.22
C LYS A 504 -5.76 8.79 40.74
N MET A 505 -6.75 8.15 41.38
CA MET A 505 -6.70 7.91 42.83
C MET A 505 -5.49 7.07 43.25
N HIS A 506 -5.04 6.16 42.38
CA HIS A 506 -3.82 5.34 42.58
C HIS A 506 -2.54 6.03 42.06
N GLY A 507 -2.59 7.32 41.73
CA GLY A 507 -1.42 8.11 41.38
C GLY A 507 -0.86 7.86 39.97
N ALA A 508 -1.62 7.21 39.08
CA ALA A 508 -1.19 7.03 37.70
C ALA A 508 -1.29 8.31 36.87
N VAL A 509 -0.28 8.56 36.04
CA VAL A 509 -0.25 9.68 35.08
C VAL A 509 -0.74 9.24 33.71
N ALA A 510 -1.43 10.13 32.98
CA ALA A 510 -1.88 9.82 31.63
C ALA A 510 -0.69 9.73 30.65
N LEU A 511 -0.70 8.75 29.76
CA LEU A 511 0.19 8.64 28.60
C LEU A 511 -0.66 8.48 27.34
N ASP A 512 -0.24 9.10 26.25
CA ASP A 512 -0.75 8.78 24.92
C ASP A 512 0.44 8.54 23.97
N THR A 513 0.25 7.62 23.04
CA THR A 513 1.26 7.23 22.05
C THR A 513 0.65 7.32 20.65
N PRO A 514 1.46 7.43 19.59
CA PRO A 514 0.95 7.38 18.23
C PRO A 514 0.08 6.13 17.96
N VAL A 515 -0.85 6.25 17.02
CA VAL A 515 -1.76 5.14 16.65
C VAL A 515 -1.05 4.04 15.86
N PHE A 516 0.04 4.39 15.18
CA PHE A 516 0.93 3.47 14.47
C PHE A 516 2.35 3.54 15.05
N GLU A 517 3.02 2.40 15.05
CA GLU A 517 4.42 2.24 15.42
C GLU A 517 5.21 1.79 14.18
N LEU A 518 6.54 1.87 14.23
CA LEU A 518 7.37 1.19 13.24
C LEU A 518 7.05 -0.30 13.25
N ARG A 519 6.89 -0.90 12.08
CA ARG A 519 6.50 -2.32 11.93
C ARG A 519 7.41 -3.25 12.73
N GLU A 520 8.72 -2.98 12.69
CA GLU A 520 9.73 -3.73 13.44
C GLU A 520 9.57 -3.67 14.96
N THR A 521 8.94 -2.63 15.51
CA THR A 521 8.65 -2.51 16.95
C THR A 521 7.62 -3.55 17.40
N LEU A 522 6.65 -3.87 16.53
CA LEU A 522 5.54 -4.78 16.84
C LEU A 522 5.84 -6.23 16.46
N MET A 523 6.76 -6.47 15.52
CA MET A 523 7.08 -7.81 15.03
C MET A 523 7.76 -8.68 16.09
N GLY A 524 7.31 -9.94 16.20
CA GLY A 524 7.92 -10.95 17.09
C GLY A 524 7.54 -10.82 18.56
N LYS A 525 6.63 -9.89 18.93
CA LYS A 525 6.20 -9.66 20.33
C LYS A 525 4.90 -10.38 20.72
N TYR A 526 4.08 -10.73 19.72
CA TYR A 526 2.73 -11.27 19.94
C TYR A 526 2.58 -12.74 19.53
N GLY A 527 3.68 -13.49 19.35
CA GLY A 527 3.61 -14.89 18.94
C GLY A 527 2.83 -15.09 17.64
N GLU A 528 1.92 -16.07 17.62
CA GLU A 528 1.03 -16.37 16.49
C GLU A 528 0.10 -15.20 16.11
N ASP A 529 -0.25 -14.35 17.08
CA ASP A 529 -1.14 -13.20 16.87
C ASP A 529 -0.48 -12.07 16.07
N SER A 530 0.84 -12.12 15.85
CA SER A 530 1.55 -11.16 14.99
C SER A 530 0.99 -11.10 13.56
N LYS A 531 0.35 -12.18 13.09
CA LYS A 531 -0.32 -12.24 11.77
C LYS A 531 -1.56 -11.35 11.67
N LEU A 532 -2.08 -10.88 12.82
CA LEU A 532 -3.31 -10.11 12.93
C LEU A 532 -3.06 -8.60 12.97
N ILE A 533 -1.83 -8.14 12.75
CA ILE A 533 -1.48 -6.71 12.73
C ILE A 533 -1.96 -6.05 11.43
N TYR A 534 -2.40 -4.79 11.54
CA TYR A 534 -2.71 -3.93 10.39
C TYR A 534 -1.46 -3.16 9.96
N ASP A 535 -0.94 -3.46 8.78
CA ASP A 535 0.16 -2.71 8.17
C ASP A 535 -0.37 -1.51 7.36
N LEU A 536 0.35 -0.39 7.43
CA LEU A 536 0.11 0.75 6.54
C LEU A 536 0.68 0.44 5.15
N ALA A 537 0.11 1.08 4.12
CA ALA A 537 0.63 0.93 2.76
C ALA A 537 2.04 1.52 2.65
N ASP A 538 2.92 0.83 1.92
CA ASP A 538 4.24 1.38 1.60
C ASP A 538 4.10 2.57 0.65
N GLN A 539 4.53 3.74 1.12
CA GLN A 539 4.51 5.00 0.39
C GLN A 539 5.93 5.51 0.08
N GLY A 540 6.96 4.65 0.21
CA GLY A 540 8.36 4.98 0.00
C GLY A 540 9.06 5.59 1.22
N GLY A 541 8.48 5.41 2.41
CA GLY A 541 8.99 5.90 3.69
C GLY A 541 9.18 4.77 4.71
N GLU A 542 9.02 5.09 5.99
CA GLU A 542 9.10 4.10 7.07
C GLU A 542 7.92 3.12 7.00
N LEU A 543 8.20 1.83 7.21
CA LEU A 543 7.17 0.81 7.29
C LEU A 543 6.51 0.88 8.67
N CYS A 544 5.23 1.24 8.70
CA CYS A 544 4.47 1.42 9.93
C CYS A 544 3.30 0.44 10.01
N SER A 545 2.88 0.13 11.24
CA SER A 545 1.75 -0.75 11.54
C SER A 545 0.92 -0.17 12.68
N LEU A 546 -0.40 -0.35 12.64
CA LEU A 546 -1.28 0.07 13.74
C LEU A 546 -0.99 -0.75 15.00
N ARG A 547 -1.01 -0.10 16.16
CA ARG A 547 -0.76 -0.74 17.45
C ARG A 547 -1.79 -1.85 17.75
N TYR A 548 -1.29 -3.02 18.12
CA TYR A 548 -2.10 -4.20 18.46
C TYR A 548 -2.60 -4.16 19.93
N ASP A 549 -1.83 -3.52 20.80
CA ASP A 549 -2.13 -3.18 22.19
C ASP A 549 -1.42 -1.89 22.64
N LEU A 550 -1.54 -1.55 23.93
CA LEU A 550 -0.88 -0.37 24.53
C LEU A 550 0.39 -0.74 25.32
N THR A 551 0.59 -2.03 25.62
CA THR A 551 1.75 -2.54 26.39
C THR A 551 3.06 -2.45 25.62
N VAL A 552 3.11 -2.86 24.35
CA VAL A 552 4.33 -2.74 23.53
C VAL A 552 4.70 -1.26 23.26
N PRO A 553 3.73 -0.37 22.93
CA PRO A 553 4.00 1.07 22.89
C PRO A 553 4.53 1.66 24.21
N LEU A 554 4.08 1.17 25.38
CA LEU A 554 4.67 1.56 26.67
C LEU A 554 6.14 1.12 26.76
N ALA A 555 6.45 -0.12 26.38
CA ALA A 555 7.81 -0.65 26.42
C ALA A 555 8.79 0.21 25.61
N ARG A 556 8.39 0.52 24.37
CA ARG A 556 9.14 1.41 23.48
C ARG A 556 9.28 2.80 24.09
N TYR A 557 8.28 3.28 24.85
CA TYR A 557 8.31 4.62 25.47
C TYR A 557 9.32 4.68 26.60
N LEU A 558 9.29 3.69 27.48
CA LEU A 558 10.23 3.58 28.60
C LEU A 558 11.68 3.47 28.09
N ALA A 559 11.91 2.59 27.11
CA ALA A 559 13.23 2.38 26.52
C ALA A 559 13.76 3.63 25.80
N MET A 560 12.97 4.23 24.91
CA MET A 560 13.37 5.41 24.14
C MET A 560 13.71 6.62 25.03
N ASN A 561 13.04 6.75 26.18
CA ASN A 561 13.23 7.88 27.09
C ASN A 561 14.12 7.56 28.31
N ASN A 562 14.68 6.35 28.40
CA ASN A 562 15.46 5.88 29.56
C ASN A 562 14.71 6.06 30.90
N ILE A 563 13.42 5.72 30.94
CA ILE A 563 12.59 5.82 32.14
C ILE A 563 12.59 4.47 32.87
N SER A 564 13.10 4.47 34.11
CA SER A 564 13.24 3.25 34.93
C SER A 564 12.04 2.95 35.82
N SER A 565 11.20 3.94 36.12
CA SER A 565 9.98 3.78 36.92
C SER A 565 8.89 4.71 36.42
N LEU A 566 7.69 4.17 36.25
CA LEU A 566 6.52 4.93 35.80
C LEU A 566 5.24 4.23 36.22
N LYS A 567 4.33 4.95 36.86
CA LYS A 567 2.95 4.51 37.06
C LYS A 567 2.04 5.31 36.14
N ARG A 568 1.45 4.68 35.12
CA ARG A 568 0.72 5.38 34.05
C ARG A 568 -0.64 4.77 33.78
N TYR A 569 -1.54 5.54 33.16
CA TYR A 569 -2.71 4.99 32.50
C TYR A 569 -2.82 5.49 31.05
N GLN A 570 -3.42 4.69 30.17
CA GLN A 570 -3.66 5.03 28.77
C GLN A 570 -5.02 4.46 28.35
N ILE A 571 -5.90 5.34 27.85
CA ILE A 571 -7.22 4.93 27.33
C ILE A 571 -7.22 5.23 25.84
N ALA A 572 -7.10 4.21 25.01
CA ALA A 572 -6.96 4.41 23.57
C ALA A 572 -7.46 3.22 22.74
N LYS A 573 -7.76 3.49 21.47
CA LYS A 573 -8.14 2.44 20.50
C LYS A 573 -6.94 1.59 20.10
N VAL A 574 -7.20 0.31 19.83
CA VAL A 574 -6.26 -0.66 19.29
C VAL A 574 -6.87 -1.42 18.11
N TYR A 575 -6.00 -2.05 17.31
CA TYR A 575 -6.39 -2.60 16.01
C TYR A 575 -5.94 -4.05 15.84
N ARG A 576 -6.89 -4.94 15.56
CA ARG A 576 -6.63 -6.37 15.38
C ARG A 576 -7.41 -6.90 14.18
N ARG A 577 -6.75 -7.58 13.24
CA ARG A 577 -7.39 -8.19 12.04
C ARG A 577 -8.17 -9.46 12.37
N ASP A 578 -8.80 -9.50 13.52
CA ASP A 578 -9.64 -10.61 13.95
C ASP A 578 -10.77 -10.89 12.96
N ASN A 579 -11.22 -12.14 12.92
CA ASN A 579 -12.45 -12.49 12.22
C ASN A 579 -13.65 -12.01 13.04
N PRO A 580 -14.41 -11.02 12.56
CA PRO A 580 -15.43 -10.39 13.37
C PRO A 580 -16.61 -11.35 13.57
N SER A 581 -16.89 -11.64 14.85
CA SER A 581 -18.07 -12.34 15.35
C SER A 581 -18.73 -11.47 16.43
N LYS A 582 -19.84 -11.91 17.04
CA LYS A 582 -20.50 -11.13 18.10
C LYS A 582 -19.50 -10.83 19.23
N GLY A 583 -19.26 -9.54 19.48
CA GLY A 583 -18.32 -9.06 20.52
C GLY A 583 -16.84 -9.02 20.12
N ARG A 584 -16.46 -9.47 18.91
CA ARG A 584 -15.07 -9.40 18.43
C ARG A 584 -14.94 -8.37 17.32
N TYR A 585 -14.45 -7.19 17.69
CA TYR A 585 -14.24 -6.06 16.79
C TYR A 585 -12.79 -5.98 16.32
N ARG A 586 -12.57 -5.29 15.21
CA ARG A 586 -11.24 -5.02 14.66
C ARG A 586 -10.65 -3.71 15.18
N GLU A 587 -11.52 -2.81 15.64
CA GLU A 587 -11.18 -1.58 16.36
C GLU A 587 -12.00 -1.54 17.66
N PHE A 588 -11.34 -1.37 18.80
CA PHE A 588 -11.97 -1.27 20.12
C PHE A 588 -11.05 -0.55 21.11
N TYR A 589 -11.59 -0.10 22.25
CA TYR A 589 -10.81 0.60 23.26
C TYR A 589 -10.13 -0.36 24.22
N GLN A 590 -8.91 0.00 24.61
CA GLN A 590 -8.21 -0.52 25.77
C GLN A 590 -8.05 0.59 26.81
N CYS A 591 -8.35 0.30 28.07
CA CYS A 591 -8.00 1.17 29.20
C CYS A 591 -6.93 0.46 30.02
N ASP A 592 -5.70 0.90 29.82
CA ASP A 592 -4.54 0.32 30.45
C ASP A 592 -4.09 1.15 31.66
N PHE A 593 -3.81 0.51 32.78
CA PHE A 593 -3.15 1.10 33.95
C PHE A 593 -1.89 0.29 34.17
N ASP A 594 -0.70 0.88 34.19
CA ASP A 594 0.55 0.16 34.29
C ASP A 594 1.47 0.70 35.39
N ILE A 595 2.16 -0.19 36.10
CA ILE A 595 3.23 0.11 37.05
C ILE A 595 4.52 -0.47 36.50
N ALA A 596 5.48 0.38 36.19
CA ALA A 596 6.83 0.02 35.77
C ALA A 596 7.85 0.38 36.85
N GLY A 597 8.82 -0.51 37.10
CA GLY A 597 9.96 -0.24 37.98
C GLY A 597 10.35 -1.40 38.89
N HIS A 598 11.29 -1.13 39.81
CA HIS A 598 11.73 -2.08 40.83
C HIS A 598 11.04 -1.78 42.16
N TYR A 599 10.32 -2.78 42.68
CA TYR A 599 9.51 -2.68 43.89
C TYR A 599 9.69 -3.95 44.73
N GLU A 600 9.15 -3.94 45.95
CA GLU A 600 9.12 -5.14 46.78
C GLU A 600 8.24 -6.23 46.12
N PRO A 601 8.57 -7.53 46.31
CA PRO A 601 7.82 -8.62 45.70
C PRO A 601 6.33 -8.53 45.99
N MET A 602 5.52 -8.65 44.93
CA MET A 602 4.05 -8.64 44.94
C MET A 602 3.37 -7.34 45.37
N GLU A 603 4.11 -6.28 45.70
CA GLU A 603 3.50 -4.99 46.07
C GLU A 603 2.70 -4.38 44.90
N PRO A 604 3.25 -4.26 43.68
CA PRO A 604 2.47 -3.76 42.55
C PRO A 604 1.38 -4.73 42.10
N ASP A 605 1.61 -6.05 42.14
CA ASP A 605 0.57 -7.06 41.81
C ASP A 605 -0.66 -6.90 42.71
N PHE A 606 -0.43 -6.68 44.01
CA PHE A 606 -1.47 -6.36 44.98
C PHE A 606 -2.20 -5.07 44.62
N GLU A 607 -1.46 -3.99 44.34
CA GLU A 607 -2.05 -2.69 43.98
C GLU A 607 -2.94 -2.83 42.75
N VAL A 608 -2.49 -3.56 41.74
CA VAL A 608 -3.26 -3.73 40.53
C VAL A 608 -4.57 -4.50 40.77
N ILE A 609 -4.54 -5.57 41.57
CA ILE A 609 -5.78 -6.28 41.94
C ILE A 609 -6.70 -5.34 42.73
N ARG A 610 -6.14 -4.47 43.57
CA ARG A 610 -6.92 -3.47 44.31
C ARG A 610 -7.59 -2.48 43.37
N VAL A 611 -6.85 -1.87 42.44
CA VAL A 611 -7.36 -0.97 41.40
C VAL A 611 -8.50 -1.66 40.63
N LEU A 612 -8.29 -2.91 40.21
CA LEU A 612 -9.29 -3.70 39.47
C LEU A 612 -10.58 -3.90 40.28
N THR A 613 -10.47 -4.28 41.55
CA THR A 613 -11.66 -4.46 42.41
C THR A 613 -12.42 -3.16 42.64
N GLU A 614 -11.73 -2.05 42.89
CA GLU A 614 -12.37 -0.73 43.06
C GLU A 614 -13.04 -0.26 41.78
N LEU A 615 -12.39 -0.48 40.64
CA LEU A 615 -12.92 -0.14 39.32
C LEU A 615 -14.20 -0.92 39.03
N LEU A 616 -14.19 -2.23 39.24
CA LEU A 616 -15.35 -3.10 39.03
C LEU A 616 -16.50 -2.77 39.98
N ASP A 617 -16.20 -2.46 41.24
CA ASP A 617 -17.20 -2.07 42.24
C ASP A 617 -17.86 -0.73 41.89
N GLN A 618 -17.09 0.25 41.40
CA GLN A 618 -17.62 1.55 41.02
C GLN A 618 -18.37 1.53 39.69
N LEU A 619 -18.02 0.64 38.77
CA LEU A 619 -18.76 0.45 37.51
C LEU A 619 -20.15 -0.15 37.76
N ASP A 620 -20.33 -0.90 38.85
CA ASP A 620 -21.61 -1.51 39.27
C ASP A 620 -22.30 -2.32 38.16
N ILE A 621 -21.52 -3.18 37.50
CA ILE A 621 -21.95 -4.00 36.35
C ILE A 621 -22.26 -5.46 36.71
N GLY A 622 -22.52 -5.74 38.00
CA GLY A 622 -22.92 -7.04 38.51
C GLY A 622 -21.84 -7.77 39.32
N THR A 623 -22.16 -8.98 39.77
CA THR A 623 -21.24 -9.83 40.55
C THR A 623 -20.12 -10.36 39.68
N TYR A 624 -18.89 -10.38 40.20
CA TYR A 624 -17.71 -10.85 39.49
C TYR A 624 -16.76 -11.64 40.38
N GLU A 625 -15.86 -12.36 39.74
CA GLU A 625 -14.73 -13.06 40.33
C GLU A 625 -13.45 -12.74 39.54
N ILE A 626 -12.31 -12.72 40.21
CA ILE A 626 -10.99 -12.55 39.61
C ILE A 626 -10.28 -13.90 39.66
N LYS A 627 -10.26 -14.62 38.53
CA LYS A 627 -9.42 -15.79 38.36
C LYS A 627 -7.96 -15.35 38.43
N LEU A 628 -7.11 -16.10 39.12
CA LEU A 628 -5.70 -15.80 39.28
C LEU A 628 -4.87 -17.09 39.15
N ASN A 629 -3.71 -16.99 38.52
CA ASN A 629 -2.70 -18.04 38.38
C ASN A 629 -1.30 -17.42 38.29
N HIS A 630 -0.25 -18.22 38.06
CA HIS A 630 1.11 -17.75 37.89
C HIS A 630 1.82 -18.50 36.75
N ARG A 631 2.54 -17.78 35.87
CA ARG A 631 3.20 -18.36 34.68
C ARG A 631 4.19 -19.45 35.04
N LYS A 632 5.11 -19.19 35.99
CA LYS A 632 6.08 -20.20 36.44
C LYS A 632 5.44 -21.43 37.08
N LEU A 633 4.24 -21.29 37.67
CA LEU A 633 3.49 -22.42 38.21
C LEU A 633 2.86 -23.25 37.09
N LEU A 634 2.37 -22.59 36.04
CA LEU A 634 1.89 -23.25 34.82
C LEU A 634 3.03 -24.01 34.11
N ASP A 635 4.20 -23.39 33.97
CA ASP A 635 5.37 -24.04 33.37
C ASP A 635 5.81 -25.27 34.18
N GLY A 636 5.89 -25.13 35.51
CA GLY A 636 6.20 -26.26 36.40
C GLY A 636 5.15 -27.37 36.36
N MET A 637 3.85 -27.02 36.27
CA MET A 637 2.76 -28.00 36.09
C MET A 637 2.97 -28.83 34.82
N LEU A 638 3.31 -28.18 33.70
CA LEU A 638 3.54 -28.86 32.42
C LEU A 638 4.79 -29.75 32.47
N GLU A 639 5.85 -29.30 33.13
CA GLU A 639 7.08 -30.08 33.35
C GLU A 639 6.79 -31.35 34.18
N ILE A 640 6.05 -31.22 35.29
CA ILE A 640 5.61 -32.34 36.12
C ILE A 640 4.77 -33.35 35.32
N CYS A 641 3.93 -32.86 34.40
CA CYS A 641 3.14 -33.73 33.53
C CYS A 641 3.99 -34.45 32.46
N GLY A 642 5.25 -34.08 32.27
CA GLY A 642 6.16 -34.65 31.27
C GLY A 642 6.06 -34.01 29.89
N VAL A 643 5.57 -32.76 29.80
CA VAL A 643 5.59 -32.00 28.55
C VAL A 643 7.03 -31.54 28.26
N SER A 644 7.47 -31.59 27.00
CA SER A 644 8.77 -31.02 26.61
C SER A 644 8.69 -29.50 26.51
N SER A 645 9.78 -28.81 26.85
CA SER A 645 9.86 -27.33 26.83
C SER A 645 9.47 -26.73 25.46
N GLU A 646 9.82 -27.39 24.36
CA GLU A 646 9.45 -26.99 22.99
C GLU A 646 7.94 -26.93 22.75
N LYS A 647 7.15 -27.73 23.48
CA LYS A 647 5.69 -27.84 23.35
C LYS A 647 4.93 -27.00 24.39
N PHE A 648 5.61 -26.30 25.31
CA PHE A 648 4.93 -25.53 26.37
C PHE A 648 3.96 -24.51 25.81
N ARG A 649 4.39 -23.76 24.78
CA ARG A 649 3.55 -22.72 24.14
C ARG A 649 2.30 -23.30 23.51
N THR A 650 2.46 -24.34 22.69
CA THR A 650 1.33 -24.95 21.99
C THR A 650 0.36 -25.55 23.00
N VAL A 651 0.84 -26.19 24.07
CA VAL A 651 -0.02 -26.75 25.13
C VAL A 651 -0.73 -25.66 25.92
N CYS A 652 -0.06 -24.56 26.29
CA CYS A 652 -0.71 -23.41 26.95
C CYS A 652 -1.87 -22.85 26.09
N SER A 653 -1.68 -22.76 24.77
CA SER A 653 -2.73 -22.36 23.83
C SER A 653 -3.92 -23.34 23.79
N SER A 654 -3.70 -24.64 24.03
CA SER A 654 -4.80 -25.60 24.25
C SER A 654 -5.54 -25.32 25.55
N ILE A 655 -4.81 -25.07 26.64
CA ILE A 655 -5.38 -24.86 27.97
C ILE A 655 -6.23 -23.57 28.01
N ASP A 656 -5.78 -22.49 27.35
CA ASP A 656 -6.54 -21.22 27.23
C ASP A 656 -7.95 -21.41 26.64
N LYS A 657 -8.15 -22.44 25.82
CA LYS A 657 -9.43 -22.74 25.19
C LYS A 657 -10.42 -23.43 26.13
N LEU A 658 -10.02 -23.85 27.34
CA LEU A 658 -10.90 -24.52 28.32
C LEU A 658 -12.07 -23.66 28.78
N ASP A 659 -11.98 -22.33 28.64
CA ASP A 659 -13.10 -21.42 28.90
C ASP A 659 -14.23 -21.55 27.86
N LYS A 660 -13.94 -22.14 26.69
CA LYS A 660 -14.87 -22.23 25.55
C LYS A 660 -15.17 -23.65 25.11
N GLN A 661 -14.27 -24.59 25.40
CA GLN A 661 -14.33 -25.97 24.95
C GLN A 661 -14.24 -26.91 26.14
N SER A 662 -14.84 -28.10 26.00
CA SER A 662 -14.74 -29.10 27.06
C SER A 662 -13.32 -29.67 27.14
N PHE A 663 -12.95 -30.17 28.31
CA PHE A 663 -11.65 -30.81 28.48
C PHE A 663 -11.43 -31.97 27.50
N GLU A 664 -12.47 -32.73 27.15
CA GLU A 664 -12.36 -33.82 26.16
C GLU A 664 -11.95 -33.30 24.76
N GLN A 665 -12.51 -32.16 24.33
CA GLN A 665 -12.11 -31.53 23.06
C GLN A 665 -10.65 -31.06 23.10
N ILE A 666 -10.24 -30.45 24.21
CA ILE A 666 -8.85 -30.01 24.41
C ILE A 666 -7.89 -31.20 24.49
N LYS A 667 -8.30 -32.30 25.12
CA LYS A 667 -7.54 -33.55 25.19
C LYS A 667 -7.30 -34.12 23.79
N THR A 668 -8.34 -34.18 22.94
CA THR A 668 -8.20 -34.60 21.53
C THR A 668 -7.23 -33.69 20.78
N GLU A 669 -7.35 -32.36 20.91
CA GLU A 669 -6.42 -31.39 20.29
C GLU A 669 -4.97 -31.63 20.74
N MET A 670 -4.74 -31.82 22.05
CA MET A 670 -3.40 -32.04 22.59
C MET A 670 -2.77 -33.34 22.06
N VAL A 671 -3.55 -34.41 21.89
CA VAL A 671 -3.04 -35.70 21.43
C VAL A 671 -2.88 -35.74 19.91
N GLU A 672 -3.93 -35.40 19.15
CA GLU A 672 -3.97 -35.58 17.71
C GLU A 672 -3.23 -34.48 16.94
N GLU A 673 -3.37 -33.23 17.36
CA GLU A 673 -2.76 -32.09 16.64
C GLU A 673 -1.37 -31.73 17.19
N LYS A 674 -1.20 -31.77 18.52
CA LYS A 674 0.05 -31.35 19.19
C LYS A 674 0.99 -32.51 19.51
N GLY A 675 0.53 -33.74 19.30
CA GLY A 675 1.33 -34.97 19.44
C GLY A 675 1.80 -35.21 20.88
N LEU A 676 0.97 -34.93 21.88
CA LEU A 676 1.23 -35.37 23.26
C LEU A 676 0.75 -36.81 23.48
N ALA A 677 1.42 -37.53 24.38
CA ALA A 677 0.95 -38.82 24.83
C ALA A 677 -0.39 -38.69 25.59
N LEU A 678 -1.28 -39.67 25.43
CA LEU A 678 -2.59 -39.70 26.09
C LEU A 678 -2.46 -39.56 27.61
N GLU A 679 -1.50 -40.28 28.21
CA GLU A 679 -1.23 -40.23 29.65
C GLU A 679 -0.81 -38.83 30.12
N THR A 680 0.00 -38.12 29.34
CA THR A 680 0.41 -36.73 29.63
C THR A 680 -0.80 -35.79 29.59
N ALA A 681 -1.65 -35.92 28.56
CA ALA A 681 -2.87 -35.12 28.44
C ALA A 681 -3.83 -35.35 29.62
N GLU A 682 -3.99 -36.60 30.07
CA GLU A 682 -4.80 -36.94 31.25
C GLU A 682 -4.22 -36.36 32.54
N LYS A 683 -2.90 -36.42 32.73
CA LYS A 683 -2.21 -35.80 33.88
C LYS A 683 -2.46 -34.29 33.91
N ILE A 684 -2.32 -33.59 32.78
CA ILE A 684 -2.65 -32.15 32.68
C ILE A 684 -4.08 -31.90 33.14
N GLY A 685 -5.01 -32.77 32.72
CA GLY A 685 -6.42 -32.73 33.11
C GLY A 685 -6.69 -32.76 34.62
N THR A 686 -5.82 -33.41 35.39
CA THR A 686 -5.96 -33.47 36.85
C THR A 686 -5.66 -32.13 37.53
N PHE A 687 -4.76 -31.33 36.94
CA PHE A 687 -4.37 -30.03 37.49
C PHE A 687 -5.25 -28.90 36.99
N VAL A 688 -5.55 -28.82 35.68
CA VAL A 688 -6.35 -27.72 35.11
C VAL A 688 -7.80 -27.70 35.63
N LYS A 689 -8.29 -28.80 36.20
CA LYS A 689 -9.61 -28.84 36.86
C LYS A 689 -9.59 -28.26 38.28
N LYS A 690 -8.42 -27.97 38.85
CA LYS A 690 -8.29 -27.43 40.21
C LYS A 690 -8.52 -25.93 40.22
N ARG A 691 -9.55 -25.53 40.97
CA ARG A 691 -10.00 -24.16 41.13
C ARG A 691 -10.67 -24.00 42.48
N GLY A 692 -10.39 -22.92 43.21
CA GLY A 692 -11.03 -22.69 44.51
C GLY A 692 -10.52 -21.48 45.29
N PRO A 693 -10.86 -21.40 46.59
CA PRO A 693 -10.39 -20.34 47.48
C PRO A 693 -8.85 -20.28 47.50
N PRO A 694 -8.23 -19.09 47.38
CA PRO A 694 -6.80 -18.99 47.17
C PRO A 694 -5.93 -19.66 48.23
N LEU A 695 -6.26 -19.51 49.52
CA LEU A 695 -5.49 -20.08 50.63
C LEU A 695 -5.63 -21.61 50.74
N GLU A 696 -6.77 -22.17 50.33
CA GLU A 696 -7.00 -23.62 50.35
C GLU A 696 -6.17 -24.31 49.27
N ILE A 697 -6.26 -23.81 48.02
CA ILE A 697 -5.49 -24.34 46.89
C ILE A 697 -3.98 -24.14 47.14
N LEU A 698 -3.57 -22.97 47.65
CA LEU A 698 -2.16 -22.73 48.00
C LEU A 698 -1.66 -23.75 49.04
N SER A 699 -2.45 -24.03 50.08
CA SER A 699 -2.09 -25.02 51.11
C SER A 699 -2.00 -26.44 50.55
N GLU A 700 -2.89 -26.80 49.61
CA GLU A 700 -2.84 -28.07 48.92
C GLU A 700 -1.56 -28.22 48.09
N LEU A 701 -1.21 -27.19 47.30
CA LEU A 701 -0.02 -27.21 46.45
C LEU A 701 1.29 -27.16 47.24
N LYS A 702 1.27 -26.58 48.46
CA LYS A 702 2.41 -26.52 49.39
C LYS A 702 2.48 -27.70 50.37
N LYS A 703 1.59 -28.69 50.27
CA LYS A 703 1.59 -29.85 51.17
C LYS A 703 2.87 -30.69 51.00
N ASP A 704 3.41 -31.21 52.10
CA ASP A 704 4.59 -32.08 52.10
C ASP A 704 4.38 -33.29 51.14
N GLY A 705 5.35 -33.49 50.24
CA GLY A 705 5.29 -34.49 49.17
C GLY A 705 4.65 -34.02 47.85
N SER A 706 4.30 -32.73 47.72
CA SER A 706 3.84 -32.15 46.47
C SER A 706 4.96 -32.07 45.42
N GLN A 707 4.67 -32.53 44.20
CA GLN A 707 5.61 -32.46 43.06
C GLN A 707 5.97 -31.01 42.69
N PHE A 708 5.12 -30.03 43.04
CA PHE A 708 5.43 -28.61 42.83
C PHE A 708 6.58 -28.11 43.71
N LEU A 709 6.84 -28.76 44.85
CA LEU A 709 7.95 -28.39 45.74
C LEU A 709 9.31 -28.88 45.21
N GLU A 710 9.32 -29.82 44.26
CA GLU A 710 10.53 -30.29 43.59
C GLU A 710 10.96 -29.38 42.44
N ASN A 711 10.07 -28.49 41.97
CA ASN A 711 10.32 -27.56 40.88
C ASN A 711 10.63 -26.14 41.40
N SER A 712 11.85 -25.65 41.15
CA SER A 712 12.32 -24.36 41.67
C SER A 712 11.47 -23.16 41.22
N GLY A 713 10.97 -23.15 39.98
CA GLY A 713 10.09 -22.10 39.45
C GLY A 713 8.72 -22.09 40.13
N SER A 714 8.18 -23.27 40.40
CA SER A 714 6.91 -23.45 41.12
C SER A 714 7.04 -23.03 42.57
N VAL A 715 8.13 -23.38 43.27
CA VAL A 715 8.38 -22.94 44.65
C VAL A 715 8.42 -21.41 44.74
N LEU A 716 9.11 -20.75 43.82
CA LEU A 716 9.17 -19.29 43.75
C LEU A 716 7.77 -18.70 43.56
N ALA A 717 7.01 -19.22 42.59
CA ALA A 717 5.63 -18.78 42.33
C ALA A 717 4.72 -18.96 43.55
N LEU A 718 4.79 -20.11 44.24
CA LEU A 718 3.97 -20.38 45.41
C LEU A 718 4.33 -19.47 46.60
N ASN A 719 5.59 -19.10 46.76
CA ASN A 719 6.02 -18.14 47.79
C ASN A 719 5.55 -16.72 47.47
N GLU A 720 5.64 -16.29 46.21
CA GLU A 720 5.09 -15.01 45.74
C GLU A 720 3.57 -14.96 45.94
N LEU A 721 2.83 -15.98 45.49
CA LEU A 721 1.39 -16.07 45.69
C LEU A 721 0.99 -16.06 47.17
N GLU A 722 1.78 -16.65 48.06
CA GLU A 722 1.53 -16.59 49.51
C GLU A 722 1.62 -15.15 50.05
N ILE A 723 2.61 -14.38 49.61
CA ILE A 723 2.73 -12.96 49.98
C ILE A 723 1.50 -12.19 49.48
N LEU A 724 1.14 -12.39 48.21
CA LEU A 724 0.00 -11.73 47.59
C LEU A 724 -1.33 -12.06 48.28
N PHE A 725 -1.61 -13.33 48.56
CA PHE A 725 -2.86 -13.76 49.20
C PHE A 725 -2.98 -13.25 50.63
N LYS A 726 -1.88 -13.22 51.41
CA LYS A 726 -1.88 -12.61 52.75
C LYS A 726 -2.14 -11.11 52.71
N ALA A 727 -1.59 -10.40 51.72
CA ALA A 727 -1.87 -8.98 51.52
C ALA A 727 -3.34 -8.74 51.15
N LEU A 728 -3.87 -9.53 50.21
CA LEU A 728 -5.27 -9.48 49.79
C LEU A 728 -6.25 -9.83 50.93
N GLU A 729 -5.92 -10.79 51.79
CA GLU A 729 -6.70 -11.15 52.97
C GLU A 729 -6.81 -9.96 53.94
N LYS A 730 -5.68 -9.33 54.27
CA LYS A 730 -5.64 -8.15 55.15
C LYS A 730 -6.43 -6.97 54.58
N SER A 731 -6.43 -6.81 53.26
CA SER A 731 -7.21 -5.77 52.56
C SER A 731 -8.69 -6.09 52.39
N LYS A 732 -9.14 -7.28 52.79
CA LYS A 732 -10.51 -7.80 52.58
C LYS A 732 -10.92 -7.92 51.10
N CYS A 733 -9.95 -8.03 50.20
CA CYS A 733 -10.18 -8.24 48.76
C CYS A 733 -10.12 -9.71 48.36
N LEU A 734 -9.58 -10.60 49.21
CA LEU A 734 -9.39 -12.03 48.88
C LEU A 734 -10.68 -12.75 48.49
N GLY A 735 -11.83 -12.38 49.07
CA GLY A 735 -13.12 -13.02 48.78
C GLY A 735 -13.61 -12.89 47.33
N LYS A 736 -12.98 -12.02 46.53
CA LYS A 736 -13.28 -11.86 45.10
C LYS A 736 -12.31 -12.61 44.19
N VAL A 737 -11.26 -13.19 44.74
CA VAL A 737 -10.20 -13.85 43.98
C VAL A 737 -10.39 -15.37 44.03
N VAL A 738 -10.21 -16.03 42.89
CA VAL A 738 -10.25 -17.49 42.77
C VAL A 738 -8.93 -17.95 42.18
N PHE A 739 -8.25 -18.88 42.85
CA PHE A 739 -7.04 -19.49 42.32
C PHE A 739 -7.43 -20.60 41.35
N ASP A 740 -7.07 -20.45 40.06
CA ASP A 740 -7.55 -21.28 38.96
C ASP A 740 -6.38 -21.74 38.08
N LEU A 741 -6.04 -23.03 38.13
CA LEU A 741 -4.89 -23.59 37.39
C LEU A 741 -5.18 -23.72 35.89
N SER A 742 -6.43 -23.57 35.44
CA SER A 742 -6.76 -23.56 34.01
C SER A 742 -6.44 -22.23 33.33
N LEU A 743 -6.21 -21.15 34.09
CA LEU A 743 -5.95 -19.83 33.52
C LEU A 743 -4.54 -19.79 32.89
N ALA A 744 -4.49 -19.88 31.56
CA ALA A 744 -3.26 -19.91 30.78
C ALA A 744 -3.35 -18.94 29.60
N ARG A 745 -2.89 -17.70 29.75
CA ARG A 745 -3.06 -16.68 28.68
C ARG A 745 -1.99 -16.71 27.60
N GLY A 746 -2.42 -16.44 26.37
CA GLY A 746 -1.66 -16.66 25.13
C GLY A 746 -0.72 -15.54 24.64
N LEU A 747 -0.40 -14.50 25.43
CA LEU A 747 0.62 -13.52 25.01
C LEU A 747 1.99 -13.92 25.58
N ASP A 748 3.00 -13.95 24.72
CA ASP A 748 4.33 -14.51 25.01
C ASP A 748 5.16 -13.72 26.02
N TYR A 749 4.71 -12.52 26.43
CA TYR A 749 5.47 -11.63 27.32
C TYR A 749 5.13 -11.80 28.82
N TYR A 750 4.27 -12.75 29.19
CA TYR A 750 3.92 -13.02 30.59
C TYR A 750 4.95 -13.86 31.32
N THR A 751 5.30 -13.47 32.55
CA THR A 751 6.39 -14.10 33.30
C THR A 751 6.12 -14.31 34.79
N GLY A 752 5.09 -13.65 35.35
CA GLY A 752 4.68 -13.79 36.76
C GLY A 752 3.19 -14.13 36.92
N VAL A 753 2.51 -13.47 37.86
CA VAL A 753 1.06 -13.62 38.12
C VAL A 753 0.24 -13.36 36.84
N ILE A 754 -0.87 -14.07 36.67
CA ILE A 754 -1.85 -13.92 35.57
C ILE A 754 -3.24 -13.89 36.20
N TYR A 755 -4.13 -13.03 35.75
CA TYR A 755 -5.50 -12.90 36.24
C TYR A 755 -6.49 -12.44 35.17
N GLU A 756 -7.75 -12.76 35.42
CA GLU A 756 -8.90 -12.39 34.60
C GLU A 756 -10.11 -12.14 35.48
N ALA A 757 -10.82 -11.04 35.27
CA ALA A 757 -12.12 -10.85 35.91
C ALA A 757 -13.25 -11.37 35.03
N VAL A 758 -14.15 -12.15 35.62
CA VAL A 758 -15.31 -12.78 34.98
C VAL A 758 -16.57 -12.46 35.78
N PHE A 759 -17.68 -12.15 35.11
CA PHE A 759 -18.97 -11.88 35.76
C PHE A 759 -19.75 -13.18 36.08
N GLN A 760 -20.36 -13.24 37.26
CA GLN A 760 -21.21 -14.34 37.74
C GLN A 760 -22.69 -14.00 37.51
N GLY A 761 -23.43 -14.80 36.73
CA GLY A 761 -24.84 -14.58 36.38
C GLY A 761 -25.31 -15.57 35.29
N ALA A 762 -26.64 -15.75 35.12
CA ALA A 762 -27.30 -16.82 34.33
C ALA A 762 -27.07 -16.81 32.80
N THR A 763 -25.92 -16.37 32.35
CA THR A 763 -25.46 -16.54 30.97
C THR A 763 -24.01 -16.99 30.98
N GLN A 764 -23.83 -18.28 31.27
CA GLN A 764 -22.63 -19.00 30.84
C GLN A 764 -22.52 -18.85 29.32
N ARG A 765 -21.42 -18.23 28.89
CA ARG A 765 -21.13 -17.62 27.58
C ARG A 765 -21.53 -16.16 27.54
N GLY A 766 -20.53 -15.31 27.25
CA GLY A 766 -20.68 -13.88 27.10
C GLY A 766 -21.95 -13.48 26.37
N ILE A 767 -22.49 -12.34 26.79
CA ILE A 767 -23.78 -11.71 26.48
C ILE A 767 -24.85 -11.95 27.55
N PHE A 768 -25.39 -10.83 28.03
CA PHE A 768 -26.69 -10.56 28.68
C PHE A 768 -26.61 -10.16 30.16
N LEU A 769 -26.56 -8.84 30.39
CA LEU A 769 -27.19 -8.19 31.54
C LEU A 769 -28.34 -7.33 31.01
N ASN A 770 -29.54 -7.92 31.00
CA ASN A 770 -30.79 -7.17 30.99
C ASN A 770 -30.98 -6.60 32.40
N TYR A 771 -30.61 -5.34 32.63
CA TYR A 771 -31.28 -4.48 33.61
C TYR A 771 -30.95 -2.98 33.41
N TRP A 772 -30.94 -2.49 32.18
CA TRP A 772 -31.20 -1.08 31.89
C TRP A 772 -32.09 -1.02 30.64
N SER A 773 -33.40 -0.87 30.86
CA SER A 773 -34.42 -0.91 29.82
C SER A 773 -34.31 0.29 28.88
N THR A 774 -33.65 0.11 27.73
CA THR A 774 -34.15 0.35 26.36
C THR A 774 -32.99 0.26 25.34
N ALA A 775 -33.20 -0.53 24.29
CA ALA A 775 -32.38 -0.63 23.05
C ALA A 775 -31.00 -1.36 23.08
N ASN A 776 -31.05 -2.68 22.84
CA ASN A 776 -30.22 -3.44 21.88
C ASN A 776 -28.75 -3.03 21.63
N THR A 777 -27.97 -2.74 22.67
CA THR A 777 -26.52 -2.48 22.58
C THR A 777 -25.77 -3.42 23.52
N GLN A 778 -24.96 -4.32 22.95
CA GLN A 778 -24.14 -5.29 23.69
C GLN A 778 -22.71 -4.77 23.73
N GLU A 779 -22.30 -4.20 24.86
CA GLU A 779 -20.90 -3.95 25.18
C GLU A 779 -20.38 -5.08 26.07
N TYR A 780 -19.19 -5.59 25.74
CA TYR A 780 -18.55 -6.67 26.47
C TYR A 780 -17.41 -6.07 27.27
N PHE A 781 -17.44 -6.25 28.58
CA PHE A 781 -16.30 -5.95 29.44
C PHE A 781 -15.53 -7.24 29.66
N VAL A 782 -14.29 -7.29 29.20
CA VAL A 782 -13.37 -8.40 29.51
C VAL A 782 -12.11 -7.81 30.10
N PHE A 783 -11.73 -8.30 31.28
CA PHE A 783 -10.63 -7.79 32.09
C PHE A 783 -9.49 -8.79 32.05
N PHE A 784 -8.33 -8.35 31.60
CA PHE A 784 -7.13 -9.20 31.60
C PHE A 784 -6.03 -8.48 32.34
N CYS A 785 -5.27 -9.18 33.18
CA CYS A 785 -3.89 -8.79 33.34
C CYS A 785 -2.92 -9.84 33.92
N THR A 786 -1.64 -9.51 33.91
CA THR A 786 -0.50 -10.36 34.15
C THR A 786 0.74 -9.53 34.51
N ASN A 787 1.71 -10.16 35.14
CA ASN A 787 3.06 -9.69 35.34
C ASN A 787 3.94 -10.05 34.12
N GLY A 788 4.53 -9.04 33.46
CA GLY A 788 5.44 -9.22 32.33
C GLY A 788 6.79 -8.58 32.61
N TYR A 789 7.87 -9.35 32.42
CA TYR A 789 9.22 -8.82 32.35
C TYR A 789 9.40 -8.08 31.04
N LEU A 790 9.54 -6.77 31.12
CA LEU A 790 9.93 -5.91 30.01
C LEU A 790 11.45 -5.73 30.10
N ALA A 791 12.19 -6.36 29.20
CA ALA A 791 13.59 -5.98 29.01
C ALA A 791 13.60 -4.53 28.48
N VAL A 792 14.04 -3.57 29.30
CA VAL A 792 14.29 -2.19 28.86
C VAL A 792 15.78 -2.12 28.55
N PHE A 793 16.05 -1.85 27.28
CA PHE A 793 17.38 -1.90 26.70
C PHE A 793 18.14 -0.62 27.07
N GLY A 794 19.40 -0.76 27.52
CA GLY A 794 20.26 0.38 27.83
C GLY A 794 20.56 1.26 26.60
N PRO A 795 21.10 2.47 26.80
CA PRO A 795 21.24 3.53 25.79
C PRO A 795 22.19 3.22 24.60
N HIS A 796 22.72 1.99 24.52
CA HIS A 796 23.64 1.54 23.49
C HIS A 796 23.19 0.25 22.75
N ALA A 797 21.96 -0.23 22.97
CA ALA A 797 21.46 -1.42 22.29
C ALA A 797 21.21 -1.17 20.78
N THR A 798 21.71 -2.07 19.94
CA THR A 798 21.46 -2.05 18.50
C THR A 798 20.21 -2.84 18.15
N LEU A 799 19.62 -2.59 16.96
CA LEU A 799 18.44 -3.29 16.45
C LEU A 799 18.57 -4.83 16.46
N LYS A 800 19.82 -5.32 16.40
CA LYS A 800 20.17 -6.75 16.44
C LYS A 800 19.98 -7.36 17.83
N ASP A 801 20.13 -6.56 18.88
CA ASP A 801 20.00 -6.97 20.29
C ASP A 801 18.52 -7.08 20.73
N LEU A 802 17.63 -6.37 20.04
CA LEU A 802 16.16 -6.38 20.26
C LEU A 802 15.51 -7.74 19.92
N VAL A 803 16.19 -8.55 19.11
CA VAL A 803 15.72 -9.83 18.56
C VAL A 803 16.32 -11.04 19.30
N GLN A 804 17.44 -10.88 20.00
CA GLN A 804 18.25 -12.00 20.51
C GLN A 804 18.16 -12.27 22.03
N ASN A 805 17.28 -11.60 22.80
CA ASN A 805 17.07 -11.87 24.24
C ASN A 805 18.39 -12.00 25.05
N THR A 806 19.37 -11.14 24.80
CA THR A 806 20.63 -11.11 25.55
C THR A 806 20.76 -9.77 26.28
N TYR A 807 21.25 -9.82 27.53
CA TYR A 807 21.40 -8.76 28.56
C TYR A 807 20.31 -8.63 29.65
N SER A 808 20.73 -8.08 30.80
CA SER A 808 20.47 -8.56 32.16
C SER A 808 19.78 -7.57 33.11
N GLU A 809 19.16 -6.50 32.61
CA GLU A 809 18.36 -5.58 33.44
C GLU A 809 16.89 -5.66 33.04
N VAL A 810 16.09 -6.16 33.97
CA VAL A 810 14.72 -6.63 33.75
C VAL A 810 13.78 -5.67 34.48
N PHE A 811 12.90 -4.99 33.76
CA PHE A 811 11.93 -4.07 34.34
C PHE A 811 10.57 -4.77 34.44
N LEU A 812 9.94 -4.72 35.62
CA LEU A 812 8.59 -5.26 35.80
C LEU A 812 7.58 -4.24 35.27
N SER A 813 6.65 -4.67 34.41
CA SER A 813 5.44 -3.91 34.04
C SER A 813 4.22 -4.70 34.49
N TYR A 814 3.44 -4.13 35.41
CA TYR A 814 2.16 -4.64 35.89
C TYR A 814 1.07 -3.86 35.20
N TYR A 815 -0.08 -4.45 34.79
CA TYR A 815 -1.11 -3.62 34.19
C TYR A 815 -2.58 -3.93 34.52
N ILE A 816 -3.56 -3.19 34.01
CA ILE A 816 -4.97 -3.62 33.89
C ILE A 816 -5.34 -3.44 32.44
N LYS A 817 -6.06 -4.37 31.81
CA LYS A 817 -6.55 -4.18 30.45
C LYS A 817 -8.07 -4.25 30.44
N LEU A 818 -8.72 -3.12 30.22
CA LEU A 818 -10.16 -3.04 30.02
C LEU A 818 -10.48 -3.00 28.52
N ILE A 819 -11.22 -3.98 28.00
CA ILE A 819 -11.74 -3.93 26.63
C ILE A 819 -13.16 -3.35 26.65
N LEU A 820 -13.40 -2.30 25.85
CA LEU A 820 -14.67 -1.56 25.71
C LEU A 820 -15.15 -1.51 24.24
#